data_AF-A0A8T5I724-F1
#
_entry.id   AF-A0A8T5I724-F1
#
_cell.length_a   1.000
_cell.length_b   1.000
_cell.length_c   1.000
_cell.angle_alpha   90.00
_cell.angle_beta   90.00
_cell.angle_gamma   90.00
#
_symmetry.space_group_name_H-M   'P 1'
#
loop_
_entity.id
_entity.type
_entity.pdbx_description
1 polymer ?
#
loop_
_entity_poly.entity_id
_entity_poly.type
_entity_poly.pdbx_seq_one_letter_code
_entity_poly.pdbx_strand_id
1 'polypeptide(L)'
;MVNSSTTFPAVEKEDDNAKDNLLFGILTIFSFFFRYSHKIKDNIFVILSIIFFWFYSNKFLNSSANYVTDMSRDLSFTGVQQNVSYYSMETLILSIGGFLLVSYLLIQNEIEEAFSEPNKISSKFPLFDNIIFDNIFYYAQIMPLWIIIGGVFGILLDGNISSLPVLSLITTFAKGALFGFGIGLFVNFGLRSCESSFFAMAMLFIAYFAIPFLDLSSSTQVPFFFIGGAVLTSSLLMQNNVSKFFSLRSNNIIGKLKDDAGLASSVISIFIFIIFIFQIPFFPLISDNLIPLLSLILLINVVFWSLTLVKELSQPSVQEHRTSSLIFMVGLPFFLYLLLRFMYLLHHPDTVMRNRWELVYDFMEDGNTFRVNTWPFEVTPGADSRWLFYKAAIINSARITLVSIFLCTILGVIVGVTRLSSNKLASNLATVYVELFRNLPLAVLLFLVATQMGHQLPMGMKNIQNIGDGRLYFNNQGIWFTTIADYSRLLIGVIILGSVKIFLRYTSRVQPRLIEGINGHNLFSRPFSLLGWKLETTFADILIFMGLILFTIFSYPFFTSGEGGLMCLIGSLILLYSFYVYTNVDDSGINVLFIDDTDEGIRKRLTIWAISISIASGIAISGGFSLPDLYQPSSSPGSWRILENTGFEITPPFIAMVLGLTLFTASVVAEIVRGSIQSLPRGQVEAAISLGLSPFQRLRLVILPQALRSMIPLLNNQFMNVWKNSSLAIIVAYNDIFYQFLVMSNNVGKVIPLFILLLVTYQFGSLLISAVMNWFNARVTSVKI
;
A
#
# COMPACT_ATOMS: atom_id res chain seq x y z
N MET A 1 63.32 -0.29 -14.83
CA MET A 1 63.32 -1.45 -15.74
C MET A 1 62.21 -2.37 -15.23
N VAL A 2 61.03 -2.54 -15.82
CA VAL A 2 60.54 -2.46 -17.21
C VAL A 2 59.11 -1.89 -17.22
N ASN A 3 58.85 -0.99 -18.19
CA ASN A 3 57.62 -0.56 -18.89
C ASN A 3 56.27 -1.26 -18.61
N SER A 4 55.07 -0.68 -18.83
CA SER A 4 54.54 0.68 -19.07
C SER A 4 53.03 0.57 -19.39
N SER A 5 52.20 1.50 -18.90
CA SER A 5 50.88 1.96 -19.42
C SER A 5 49.78 0.91 -19.72
N THR A 6 48.58 1.01 -19.11
CA THR A 6 47.58 2.02 -19.54
C THR A 6 46.58 2.33 -18.42
N THR A 7 46.15 3.58 -18.44
CA THR A 7 45.39 4.35 -17.45
C THR A 7 43.90 3.99 -17.39
N PHE A 8 43.38 3.82 -16.17
CA PHE A 8 41.99 4.17 -15.83
C PHE A 8 41.80 5.70 -15.87
N PRO A 9 40.56 6.19 -15.88
CA PRO A 9 40.11 6.79 -14.63
C PRO A 9 38.77 6.23 -14.17
N ALA A 10 38.72 6.06 -12.85
CA ALA A 10 37.49 5.87 -12.09
C ALA A 10 36.63 7.14 -12.11
N VAL A 11 35.31 6.97 -12.06
CA VAL A 11 34.43 7.85 -11.28
C VAL A 11 33.41 6.95 -10.56
N GLU A 12 33.64 6.80 -9.26
CA GLU A 12 32.63 6.45 -8.26
C GLU A 12 31.72 7.66 -8.00
N LYS A 13 30.42 7.40 -7.82
CA LYS A 13 29.50 7.89 -6.76
C LYS A 13 28.06 7.79 -7.27
N GLU A 14 27.27 6.83 -6.82
CA GLU A 14 26.58 6.68 -5.52
C GLU A 14 25.13 7.13 -5.64
N ASP A 15 24.27 6.14 -5.39
CA ASP A 15 22.91 6.17 -4.84
C ASP A 15 21.90 7.22 -5.33
N ASP A 16 20.86 6.72 -6.01
CA ASP A 16 19.50 7.03 -5.61
C ASP A 16 18.53 5.87 -5.94
N ASN A 17 18.19 5.12 -4.90
CA ASN A 17 16.93 4.38 -4.70
C ASN A 17 16.12 3.96 -5.94
N ALA A 18 16.59 2.94 -6.66
CA ALA A 18 15.75 2.11 -7.49
C ALA A 18 14.97 1.11 -6.61
N LYS A 19 13.84 1.60 -6.09
CA LYS A 19 12.62 0.89 -5.69
C LYS A 19 12.68 -0.65 -5.77
N ASP A 20 12.64 -1.27 -4.59
CA ASP A 20 12.27 -2.67 -4.33
C ASP A 20 11.05 -3.16 -5.14
N ASN A 21 11.25 -3.68 -6.36
CA ASN A 21 10.19 -4.32 -7.11
C ASN A 21 10.71 -5.48 -7.97
N LEU A 22 10.26 -6.70 -7.64
CA LEU A 22 10.50 -8.00 -8.29
C LEU A 22 11.86 -8.72 -8.05
N LEU A 23 12.67 -8.18 -7.15
CA LEU A 23 13.99 -8.68 -6.75
C LEU A 23 13.96 -9.99 -5.94
N PHE A 24 13.82 -11.13 -6.57
CA PHE A 24 14.73 -12.27 -6.27
C PHE A 24 14.42 -13.46 -7.18
N GLY A 25 13.15 -13.59 -7.57
CA GLY A 25 12.62 -14.86 -8.10
C GLY A 25 13.04 -15.17 -9.53
N ILE A 26 13.02 -14.18 -10.43
CA ILE A 26 13.46 -14.38 -11.82
C ILE A 26 14.91 -13.91 -12.02
N LEU A 27 15.35 -12.96 -11.19
CA LEU A 27 16.58 -12.18 -11.33
C LEU A 27 17.90 -12.96 -11.19
N THR A 28 17.93 -14.22 -10.76
CA THR A 28 19.18 -15.02 -10.77
C THR A 28 19.02 -16.41 -11.36
N ILE A 29 17.80 -16.91 -11.56
CA ILE A 29 17.56 -18.25 -12.12
C ILE A 29 17.91 -18.31 -13.62
N PHE A 30 18.07 -17.16 -14.28
CA PHE A 30 18.77 -17.07 -15.57
C PHE A 30 20.16 -16.42 -15.51
N SER A 31 20.60 -15.83 -14.39
CA SER A 31 22.05 -15.58 -14.15
C SER A 31 22.89 -16.87 -14.24
N PHE A 32 22.17 -17.99 -14.18
CA PHE A 32 22.54 -19.39 -14.24
C PHE A 32 22.60 -19.99 -15.66
N PHE A 33 22.05 -19.33 -16.69
CA PHE A 33 22.28 -19.76 -18.06
C PHE A 33 23.64 -19.22 -18.56
N PHE A 34 24.74 -19.47 -17.85
CA PHE A 34 26.13 -19.25 -18.34
C PHE A 34 26.80 -17.91 -18.06
N ARG A 35 26.93 -17.50 -16.80
CA ARG A 35 28.04 -16.58 -16.45
C ARG A 35 29.43 -17.25 -16.54
N TYR A 36 29.50 -18.56 -16.76
CA TYR A 36 30.74 -19.34 -16.75
C TYR A 36 30.78 -20.31 -17.93
N SER A 37 31.07 -19.76 -19.11
CA SER A 37 31.55 -20.53 -20.25
C SER A 37 33.06 -20.78 -20.06
N HIS A 38 33.41 -21.91 -19.46
CA HIS A 38 34.68 -22.53 -19.81
C HIS A 38 34.67 -24.04 -19.60
N LYS A 39 34.36 -24.73 -20.70
CA LYS A 39 34.64 -26.14 -21.05
C LYS A 39 33.61 -27.18 -20.55
N ILE A 40 32.93 -27.76 -21.55
CA ILE A 40 32.37 -29.12 -21.63
C ILE A 40 31.16 -29.44 -20.72
N LYS A 41 30.99 -28.78 -19.56
CA LYS A 41 29.74 -28.83 -18.76
C LYS A 41 28.57 -28.04 -19.39
N ASP A 42 28.86 -27.29 -20.46
CA ASP A 42 28.02 -26.22 -20.98
C ASP A 42 26.84 -26.67 -21.84
N ASN A 43 26.91 -27.82 -22.51
CA ASN A 43 25.77 -28.26 -23.33
C ASN A 43 24.64 -28.85 -22.49
N ILE A 44 24.96 -29.48 -21.35
CA ILE A 44 23.96 -30.19 -20.53
C ILE A 44 22.99 -29.20 -19.87
N PHE A 45 23.47 -28.09 -19.31
CA PHE A 45 22.59 -27.12 -18.66
C PHE A 45 21.70 -26.36 -19.65
N VAL A 46 22.20 -26.02 -20.85
CA VAL A 46 21.38 -25.46 -21.93
C VAL A 46 20.28 -26.43 -22.32
N ILE A 47 20.65 -27.69 -22.60
CA ILE A 47 19.71 -28.74 -23.01
C ILE A 47 18.68 -29.00 -21.91
N LEU A 48 19.12 -29.13 -20.66
CA LEU A 48 18.25 -29.36 -19.51
C LEU A 48 17.25 -28.22 -19.32
N SER A 49 17.67 -26.97 -19.53
CA SER A 49 16.79 -25.82 -19.37
C SER A 49 15.79 -25.69 -20.52
N ILE A 50 16.17 -26.03 -21.75
CA ILE A 50 15.25 -26.15 -22.89
C ILE A 50 14.19 -27.22 -22.60
N ILE A 51 14.60 -28.38 -22.06
CA ILE A 51 13.72 -29.47 -21.66
C ILE A 51 12.76 -29.02 -20.54
N PHE A 52 13.28 -28.37 -19.49
CA PHE A 52 12.44 -27.85 -18.41
C PHE A 52 11.44 -26.82 -18.91
N PHE A 53 11.87 -25.92 -19.78
CA PHE A 53 11.00 -24.90 -20.34
C PHE A 53 9.87 -25.50 -21.19
N TRP A 54 10.18 -26.54 -21.97
CA TRP A 54 9.17 -27.31 -22.70
C TRP A 54 8.10 -27.91 -21.77
N PHE A 55 8.51 -28.61 -20.71
CA PHE A 55 7.57 -29.20 -19.74
C PHE A 55 6.78 -28.14 -18.97
N TYR A 56 7.44 -27.05 -18.59
CA TYR A 56 6.83 -25.89 -17.94
C TYR A 56 5.74 -25.28 -18.83
N SER A 57 6.08 -24.93 -20.07
CA SER A 57 5.17 -24.28 -21.01
C SER A 57 3.99 -25.20 -21.32
N ASN A 58 4.23 -26.47 -21.62
CA ASN A 58 3.16 -27.43 -21.89
C ASN A 58 2.22 -27.61 -20.70
N LYS A 59 2.73 -27.73 -19.47
CA LYS A 59 1.88 -27.92 -18.30
C LYS A 59 0.93 -26.73 -18.06
N PHE A 60 1.48 -25.51 -18.10
CA PHE A 60 0.72 -24.31 -17.78
C PHE A 60 -0.18 -23.87 -18.94
N LEU A 61 0.28 -23.95 -20.20
CA LEU A 61 -0.57 -23.66 -21.36
C LEU A 61 -1.68 -24.69 -21.52
N ASN A 62 -1.44 -25.97 -21.24
CA ASN A 62 -2.51 -26.98 -21.29
C ASN A 62 -3.59 -26.72 -20.23
N SER A 63 -3.18 -26.40 -19.01
CA SER A 63 -4.13 -26.03 -17.95
C SER A 63 -4.92 -24.76 -18.31
N SER A 64 -4.24 -23.77 -18.91
CA SER A 64 -4.85 -22.53 -19.40
C SER A 64 -5.89 -22.81 -20.50
N ALA A 65 -5.57 -23.68 -21.45
CA ALA A 65 -6.47 -24.05 -22.55
C ALA A 65 -7.71 -24.78 -22.06
N ASN A 66 -7.57 -25.65 -21.07
CA ASN A 66 -8.69 -26.33 -20.44
C ASN A 66 -9.63 -25.32 -19.76
N TYR A 67 -9.08 -24.37 -18.98
CA TYR A 67 -9.91 -23.31 -18.39
C TYR A 67 -10.61 -22.46 -19.44
N VAL A 68 -9.94 -22.04 -20.51
CA VAL A 68 -10.57 -21.27 -21.59
C VAL A 68 -11.68 -22.07 -22.28
N THR A 69 -11.44 -23.35 -22.55
CA THR A 69 -12.45 -24.24 -23.15
C THR A 69 -13.67 -24.38 -22.25
N ASP A 70 -13.46 -24.63 -20.95
CA ASP A 70 -14.54 -24.80 -19.98
C ASP A 70 -15.33 -23.50 -19.76
N MET A 71 -14.64 -22.34 -19.77
CA MET A 71 -15.26 -21.03 -19.58
C MET A 71 -15.96 -20.50 -20.84
N SER A 72 -15.50 -20.85 -22.04
CA SER A 72 -16.11 -20.36 -23.30
C SER A 72 -17.26 -21.22 -23.80
N ARG A 73 -17.47 -22.41 -23.20
CA ARG A 73 -18.50 -23.34 -23.64
C ARG A 73 -19.89 -22.85 -23.26
N ASP A 74 -20.63 -22.34 -24.24
CA ASP A 74 -22.03 -21.99 -24.05
C ASP A 74 -22.89 -23.27 -24.00
N LEU A 75 -23.66 -23.44 -22.92
CA LEU A 75 -24.64 -24.52 -22.75
C LEU A 75 -25.96 -23.90 -22.28
N SER A 76 -26.61 -23.12 -23.14
CA SER A 76 -27.92 -22.54 -22.86
C SER A 76 -29.05 -23.48 -23.31
N PHE A 77 -30.00 -23.77 -22.41
CA PHE A 77 -31.24 -24.48 -22.74
C PHE A 77 -32.42 -23.55 -22.43
N THR A 78 -33.29 -23.31 -23.42
CA THR A 78 -34.45 -22.39 -23.27
C THR A 78 -34.07 -21.00 -22.73
N GLY A 79 -32.87 -20.51 -23.06
CA GLY A 79 -32.36 -19.21 -22.62
C GLY A 79 -31.71 -19.18 -21.22
N VAL A 80 -31.60 -20.31 -20.53
CA VAL A 80 -30.92 -20.41 -19.23
C VAL A 80 -29.57 -21.13 -19.36
N GLN A 81 -28.50 -20.48 -18.90
CA GLN A 81 -27.14 -21.01 -18.91
C GLN A 81 -27.00 -22.18 -17.94
N GLN A 82 -26.67 -23.37 -18.44
CA GLN A 82 -26.40 -24.57 -17.64
C GLN A 82 -24.91 -24.70 -17.28
N ASN A 83 -24.01 -24.14 -18.11
CA ASN A 83 -22.59 -24.07 -17.76
C ASN A 83 -22.36 -22.94 -16.76
N VAL A 84 -22.15 -23.31 -15.51
CA VAL A 84 -21.96 -22.31 -14.45
C VAL A 84 -20.61 -21.61 -14.54
N SER A 85 -19.60 -22.26 -15.14
CA SER A 85 -18.27 -21.70 -15.37
C SER A 85 -18.22 -20.75 -16.57
N TYR A 86 -19.34 -20.56 -17.26
CA TYR A 86 -19.37 -19.82 -18.51
C TYR A 86 -19.08 -18.33 -18.32
N TYR A 87 -18.22 -17.80 -19.19
CA TYR A 87 -17.98 -16.38 -19.37
C TYR A 87 -18.35 -16.01 -20.80
N SER A 88 -19.00 -14.85 -20.96
CA SER A 88 -19.22 -14.26 -22.28
C SER A 88 -17.89 -13.95 -22.96
N MET A 89 -17.87 -13.99 -24.29
CA MET A 89 -16.66 -13.70 -25.06
C MET A 89 -16.12 -12.29 -24.77
N GLU A 90 -17.02 -11.31 -24.62
CA GLU A 90 -16.67 -9.94 -24.23
C GLU A 90 -15.90 -9.89 -22.90
N THR A 91 -16.38 -10.61 -21.88
CA THR A 91 -15.71 -10.65 -20.57
C THR A 91 -14.35 -11.34 -20.62
N LEU A 92 -14.19 -12.39 -21.44
CA LEU A 92 -12.90 -13.06 -21.64
C LEU A 92 -11.91 -12.16 -22.39
N ILE A 93 -12.37 -11.41 -23.39
CA ILE A 93 -11.53 -10.44 -24.13
C ILE A 93 -11.09 -9.31 -23.21
N LEU A 94 -12.01 -8.76 -22.42
CA LEU A 94 -11.68 -7.68 -21.49
C LEU A 94 -10.66 -8.14 -20.44
N SER A 95 -10.78 -9.35 -19.91
CA SER A 95 -9.89 -9.86 -18.86
C SER A 95 -8.52 -10.29 -19.41
N ILE A 96 -8.48 -11.18 -20.41
CA ILE A 96 -7.24 -11.72 -20.95
C ILE A 96 -6.54 -10.66 -21.81
N GLY A 97 -7.30 -9.98 -22.68
CA GLY A 97 -6.79 -8.87 -23.47
C GLY A 97 -6.33 -7.72 -22.58
N GLY A 98 -7.10 -7.36 -21.54
CA GLY A 98 -6.71 -6.32 -20.59
C GLY A 98 -5.41 -6.65 -19.85
N PHE A 99 -5.24 -7.90 -19.42
CA PHE A 99 -3.98 -8.37 -18.82
C PHE A 99 -2.79 -8.27 -19.78
N LEU A 100 -2.96 -8.67 -21.04
CA LEU A 100 -1.93 -8.55 -22.06
C LEU A 100 -1.61 -7.08 -22.36
N LEU A 101 -2.62 -6.22 -22.42
CA LEU A 101 -2.45 -4.79 -22.64
C LEU A 101 -1.68 -4.14 -21.48
N VAL A 102 -2.07 -4.39 -20.23
CA VAL A 102 -1.36 -3.85 -19.06
C VAL A 102 0.09 -4.33 -19.04
N SER A 103 0.33 -5.60 -19.34
CA SER A 103 1.69 -6.14 -19.45
C SER A 103 2.49 -5.45 -20.57
N TYR A 104 1.86 -5.21 -21.72
CA TYR A 104 2.46 -4.50 -22.85
C TYR A 104 2.87 -3.08 -22.47
N LEU A 105 1.96 -2.32 -21.84
CA LEU A 105 2.20 -0.95 -21.40
C LEU A 105 3.31 -0.85 -20.35
N LEU A 106 3.35 -1.79 -19.40
CA LEU A 106 4.39 -1.84 -18.36
C LEU A 106 5.78 -2.12 -18.95
N ILE A 107 5.87 -2.97 -19.97
CA ILE A 107 7.15 -3.31 -20.63
C ILE A 107 7.63 -2.17 -21.53
N GLN A 108 6.72 -1.50 -22.23
CA GLN A 108 7.07 -0.31 -23.02
C GLN A 108 7.46 0.89 -22.14
N ASN A 109 7.00 0.91 -20.88
CA ASN A 109 7.27 1.98 -19.92
C ASN A 109 6.88 3.39 -20.41
N GLU A 110 5.88 3.48 -21.29
CA GLU A 110 5.40 4.75 -21.87
C GLU A 110 4.36 5.46 -20.97
N ILE A 111 3.96 4.86 -19.84
CA ILE A 111 2.97 5.44 -18.92
C ILE A 111 3.48 6.76 -18.32
N GLU A 112 4.77 6.88 -18.03
CA GLU A 112 5.35 8.12 -17.49
C GLU A 112 5.21 9.29 -18.48
N GLU A 113 5.35 9.03 -19.78
CA GLU A 113 5.13 10.02 -20.83
C GLU A 113 3.67 10.49 -20.89
N ALA A 114 2.71 9.67 -20.45
CA ALA A 114 1.31 10.08 -20.36
C ALA A 114 1.07 11.13 -19.26
N PHE A 115 1.88 11.14 -18.21
CA PHE A 115 1.77 12.08 -17.09
C PHE A 115 2.71 13.29 -17.19
N SER A 116 3.61 13.34 -18.17
CA SER A 116 4.52 14.47 -18.39
C SER A 116 3.83 15.68 -19.05
N GLU A 117 4.52 16.82 -19.15
CA GLU A 117 3.94 18.03 -19.74
C GLU A 117 3.47 17.81 -21.20
N PRO A 118 2.34 18.39 -21.60
CA PRO A 118 1.78 18.25 -22.95
C PRO A 118 2.63 18.94 -24.03
N ASN A 119 2.80 18.25 -25.16
CA ASN A 119 3.53 18.74 -26.32
C ASN A 119 2.60 19.58 -27.23
N LYS A 120 3.09 20.72 -27.75
CA LYS A 120 2.38 21.51 -28.76
C LYS A 120 2.29 20.73 -30.08
N ILE A 121 1.08 20.43 -30.55
CA ILE A 121 0.82 19.53 -31.71
C ILE A 121 0.77 20.28 -33.07
N SER A 122 1.42 21.44 -33.21
CA SER A 122 1.32 22.28 -34.42
C SER A 122 1.84 21.65 -35.73
N SER A 123 2.45 20.44 -35.71
CA SER A 123 3.08 19.82 -36.88
C SER A 123 2.46 18.50 -37.36
N LYS A 124 1.52 17.89 -36.60
CA LYS A 124 1.05 16.52 -36.89
C LYS A 124 -0.21 16.48 -37.77
N PHE A 125 -1.03 17.53 -37.75
CA PHE A 125 -2.30 17.61 -38.49
C PHE A 125 -2.46 18.95 -39.23
N PRO A 126 -1.81 19.15 -40.40
CA PRO A 126 -1.85 20.41 -41.16
C PRO A 126 -3.25 20.75 -41.74
N LEU A 127 -4.23 19.85 -41.60
CA LEU A 127 -5.62 20.06 -42.01
C LEU A 127 -6.46 20.76 -40.92
N PHE A 128 -5.94 20.88 -39.70
CA PHE A 128 -6.64 21.41 -38.52
C PHE A 128 -5.88 22.59 -37.87
N ASP A 129 -5.23 23.44 -38.66
CA ASP A 129 -4.56 24.67 -38.20
C ASP A 129 -5.60 25.73 -37.75
N ASN A 130 -6.20 25.52 -36.58
CA ASN A 130 -7.09 26.46 -35.92
C ASN A 130 -6.73 26.53 -34.42
N ILE A 131 -6.57 27.74 -33.88
CA ILE A 131 -6.17 28.00 -32.47
C ILE A 131 -7.04 27.23 -31.45
N ILE A 132 -8.32 27.03 -31.76
CA ILE A 132 -9.27 26.30 -30.91
C ILE A 132 -8.90 24.81 -30.84
N PHE A 133 -8.53 24.18 -31.96
CA PHE A 133 -8.18 22.77 -32.01
C PHE A 133 -6.85 22.50 -31.30
N ASP A 134 -5.85 23.39 -31.44
CA ASP A 134 -4.57 23.28 -30.73
C ASP A 134 -4.77 23.28 -29.20
N ASN A 135 -5.64 24.15 -28.69
CA ASN A 135 -5.96 24.18 -27.26
C ASN A 135 -6.72 22.92 -26.81
N ILE A 136 -7.67 22.42 -27.60
CA ILE A 136 -8.40 21.17 -27.28
C ILE A 136 -7.42 19.99 -27.21
N PHE A 137 -6.53 19.86 -28.18
CA PHE A 137 -5.54 18.79 -28.20
C PHE A 137 -4.52 18.91 -27.05
N TYR A 138 -4.14 20.13 -26.67
CA TYR A 138 -3.30 20.39 -25.51
C TYR A 138 -3.97 19.91 -24.21
N TYR A 139 -5.23 20.28 -23.97
CA TYR A 139 -5.97 19.82 -22.78
C TYR A 139 -6.28 18.32 -22.81
N ALA A 140 -6.50 17.74 -24.00
CA ALA A 140 -6.74 16.31 -24.17
C ALA A 140 -5.54 15.43 -23.79
N GLN A 141 -4.32 15.98 -23.73
CA GLN A 141 -3.12 15.28 -23.26
C GLN A 141 -2.95 15.30 -21.73
N ILE A 142 -3.77 16.06 -21.00
CA ILE A 142 -3.65 16.19 -19.54
C ILE A 142 -4.34 14.99 -18.87
N MET A 143 -3.55 14.05 -18.37
CA MET A 143 -4.06 12.79 -17.82
C MET A 143 -4.93 12.96 -16.55
N PRO A 144 -4.58 13.80 -15.55
CA PRO A 144 -5.42 14.01 -14.38
C PRO A 144 -6.82 14.53 -14.70
N LEU A 145 -6.95 15.29 -15.80
CA LEU A 145 -8.23 15.84 -16.25
C LEU A 145 -9.19 14.71 -16.68
N TRP A 146 -8.70 13.71 -17.41
CA TRP A 146 -9.50 12.53 -17.80
C TRP A 146 -9.95 11.70 -16.60
N ILE A 147 -9.08 11.52 -15.59
CA ILE A 147 -9.41 10.78 -14.37
C ILE A 147 -10.53 11.49 -13.60
N ILE A 148 -10.43 12.82 -13.44
CA ILE A 148 -11.42 13.62 -12.73
C ILE A 148 -12.74 13.66 -13.51
N ILE A 149 -12.70 13.94 -14.82
CA ILE A 149 -13.89 13.98 -15.67
C ILE A 149 -14.59 12.62 -15.66
N GLY A 150 -13.84 11.53 -15.82
CA GLY A 150 -14.38 10.17 -15.76
C GLY A 150 -15.02 9.86 -14.40
N GLY A 151 -14.37 10.22 -13.30
CA GLY A 151 -14.90 10.02 -11.96
C GLY A 151 -16.17 10.80 -11.69
N VAL A 152 -16.21 12.08 -12.08
CA VAL A 152 -17.42 12.93 -11.98
C VAL A 152 -18.54 12.40 -12.87
N PHE A 153 -18.22 11.99 -14.10
CA PHE A 153 -19.19 11.40 -15.03
C PHE A 153 -19.77 10.08 -14.49
N GLY A 154 -18.95 9.26 -13.82
CA GLY A 154 -19.40 8.05 -13.12
C GLY A 154 -20.39 8.34 -12.00
N ILE A 155 -20.20 9.42 -11.23
CA ILE A 155 -21.17 9.86 -10.22
C ILE A 155 -22.47 10.38 -10.87
N LEU A 156 -22.35 11.15 -11.96
CA LEU A 156 -23.50 11.73 -12.66
C LEU A 156 -24.40 10.66 -13.30
N LEU A 157 -23.82 9.57 -13.82
CA LEU A 157 -24.55 8.47 -14.43
C LEU A 157 -25.41 7.67 -13.45
N ASP A 158 -25.01 7.62 -12.17
CA ASP A 158 -25.70 6.81 -11.15
C ASP A 158 -26.95 7.52 -10.57
N GLY A 159 -27.16 8.80 -10.93
CA GLY A 159 -28.45 9.50 -10.81
C GLY A 159 -29.00 9.80 -9.40
N ASN A 160 -28.41 9.27 -8.32
CA ASN A 160 -28.99 9.30 -6.97
C ASN A 160 -28.06 9.92 -5.91
N ILE A 161 -27.69 11.19 -6.10
CA ILE A 161 -26.65 11.88 -5.30
C ILE A 161 -27.04 12.05 -3.81
N SER A 162 -28.34 12.06 -3.48
CA SER A 162 -28.82 12.40 -2.12
C SER A 162 -28.97 11.22 -1.16
N SER A 163 -29.01 9.97 -1.64
CA SER A 163 -29.32 8.78 -0.81
C SER A 163 -28.24 7.70 -0.84
N LEU A 164 -27.12 7.92 -1.53
CA LEU A 164 -26.05 6.94 -1.66
C LEU A 164 -25.14 6.94 -0.42
N PRO A 165 -24.91 5.77 0.23
CA PRO A 165 -23.88 5.65 1.25
C PRO A 165 -22.51 6.01 0.69
N VAL A 166 -21.60 6.56 1.51
CA VAL A 166 -20.29 7.05 1.03
C VAL A 166 -19.48 6.01 0.27
N LEU A 167 -19.62 4.73 0.64
CA LEU A 167 -18.94 3.64 -0.03
C LEU A 167 -19.42 3.48 -1.48
N SER A 168 -20.72 3.63 -1.77
CA SER A 168 -21.22 3.54 -3.14
C SER A 168 -20.74 4.73 -3.97
N LEU A 169 -20.69 5.94 -3.39
CA LEU A 169 -20.16 7.13 -4.07
C LEU A 169 -18.67 7.02 -4.40
N ILE A 170 -17.86 6.45 -3.50
CA ILE A 170 -16.44 6.18 -3.77
C ILE A 170 -16.28 5.12 -4.86
N THR A 171 -17.08 4.06 -4.83
CA THR A 171 -16.99 2.99 -5.83
C THR A 171 -17.46 3.42 -7.21
N THR A 172 -18.49 4.27 -7.31
CA THR A 172 -18.97 4.83 -8.59
C THR A 172 -17.97 5.83 -9.16
N PHE A 173 -17.41 6.70 -8.32
CA PHE A 173 -16.30 7.57 -8.70
C PHE A 173 -15.09 6.77 -9.19
N ALA A 174 -14.69 5.72 -8.46
CA ALA A 174 -13.55 4.89 -8.82
C ALA A 174 -13.77 4.17 -10.16
N LYS A 175 -14.97 3.61 -10.39
CA LYS A 175 -15.32 2.99 -11.68
C LYS A 175 -15.27 4.00 -12.83
N GLY A 176 -15.85 5.18 -12.64
CA GLY A 176 -15.81 6.26 -13.62
C GLY A 176 -14.39 6.77 -13.89
N ALA A 177 -13.58 6.93 -12.85
CA ALA A 177 -12.19 7.37 -12.95
C ALA A 177 -11.33 6.36 -13.70
N LEU A 178 -11.57 5.06 -13.50
CA LEU A 178 -10.85 3.98 -14.18
C LEU A 178 -11.23 3.90 -15.67
N PHE A 179 -12.50 4.15 -15.99
CA PHE A 179 -12.96 4.32 -17.37
C PHE A 179 -12.34 5.55 -18.04
N GLY A 180 -12.35 6.70 -17.34
CA GLY A 180 -11.70 7.93 -17.80
C GLY A 180 -10.20 7.76 -18.02
N PHE A 181 -9.52 7.02 -17.14
CA PHE A 181 -8.10 6.66 -17.29
C PHE A 181 -7.85 5.87 -18.58
N GLY A 182 -8.69 4.89 -18.91
CA GLY A 182 -8.56 4.10 -20.14
C GLY A 182 -8.72 4.94 -21.41
N ILE A 183 -9.73 5.80 -21.46
CA ILE A 183 -9.92 6.73 -22.59
C ILE A 183 -8.78 7.73 -22.68
N GLY A 184 -8.36 8.28 -21.53
CA GLY A 184 -7.24 9.19 -21.43
C GLY A 184 -5.96 8.59 -22.02
N LEU A 185 -5.64 7.34 -21.69
CA LEU A 185 -4.46 6.65 -22.25
C LEU A 185 -4.56 6.53 -23.77
N PHE A 186 -5.73 6.15 -24.29
CA PHE A 186 -5.94 5.97 -25.73
C PHE A 186 -5.72 7.28 -26.51
N VAL A 187 -6.34 8.36 -26.03
CA VAL A 187 -6.20 9.69 -26.64
C VAL A 187 -4.77 10.20 -26.52
N ASN A 188 -4.17 10.06 -25.33
CA ASN A 188 -2.84 10.59 -25.04
C ASN A 188 -1.76 9.89 -25.89
N PHE A 189 -1.74 8.55 -25.94
CA PHE A 189 -0.77 7.81 -26.74
C PHE A 189 -0.91 8.07 -28.25
N GLY A 190 -2.13 8.20 -28.75
CA GLY A 190 -2.36 8.57 -30.16
C GLY A 190 -1.78 9.96 -30.49
N LEU A 191 -1.88 10.91 -29.56
CA LEU A 191 -1.36 12.26 -29.74
C LEU A 191 0.17 12.36 -29.56
N ARG A 192 0.75 11.66 -28.57
CA ARG A 192 2.18 11.75 -28.20
C ARG A 192 3.18 10.96 -29.05
N SER A 193 2.72 10.27 -30.10
CA SER A 193 3.58 9.40 -30.95
C SER A 193 4.08 8.12 -30.25
N CYS A 194 3.36 7.69 -29.20
CA CYS A 194 3.54 6.40 -28.54
C CYS A 194 2.81 5.31 -29.36
N GLU A 195 3.29 5.07 -30.58
CA GLU A 195 2.58 4.30 -31.62
C GLU A 195 2.43 2.81 -31.26
N SER A 196 3.36 2.26 -30.47
CA SER A 196 3.36 0.85 -30.06
C SER A 196 2.22 0.53 -29.09
N SER A 197 2.09 1.33 -28.02
CA SER A 197 1.04 1.22 -27.03
C SER A 197 -0.33 1.56 -27.60
N PHE A 198 -0.39 2.56 -28.48
CA PHE A 198 -1.61 2.89 -29.22
C PHE A 198 -2.09 1.69 -30.06
N PHE A 199 -1.20 1.02 -30.78
CA PHE A 199 -1.54 -0.19 -31.54
C PHE A 199 -2.09 -1.30 -30.65
N ALA A 200 -1.47 -1.57 -29.50
CA ALA A 200 -1.97 -2.59 -28.57
C ALA A 200 -3.38 -2.28 -28.06
N MET A 201 -3.65 -1.02 -27.71
CA MET A 201 -5.00 -0.58 -27.31
C MET A 201 -6.01 -0.69 -28.44
N ALA A 202 -5.64 -0.28 -29.66
CA ALA A 202 -6.50 -0.37 -30.83
C ALA A 202 -6.84 -1.83 -31.17
N MET A 203 -5.88 -2.76 -31.07
CA MET A 203 -6.12 -4.18 -31.31
C MET A 203 -7.06 -4.78 -30.25
N LEU A 204 -6.95 -4.38 -28.99
CA LEU A 204 -7.90 -4.80 -27.96
C LEU A 204 -9.32 -4.27 -28.23
N PHE A 205 -9.42 -3.01 -28.63
CA PHE A 205 -10.70 -2.40 -29.00
C PHE A 205 -11.35 -3.11 -30.19
N ILE A 206 -10.56 -3.37 -31.25
CA ILE A 206 -11.02 -4.14 -32.41
C ILE A 206 -11.45 -5.54 -32.00
N ALA A 207 -10.66 -6.23 -31.17
CA ALA A 207 -11.00 -7.57 -30.69
C ALA A 207 -12.32 -7.58 -29.90
N TYR A 208 -12.51 -6.63 -29.00
CA TYR A 208 -13.72 -6.52 -28.17
C TYR A 208 -14.99 -6.38 -29.00
N PHE A 209 -14.95 -5.59 -30.09
CA PHE A 209 -16.11 -5.45 -30.97
C PHE A 209 -16.23 -6.54 -32.03
N ALA A 210 -15.14 -7.00 -32.63
CA ALA A 210 -15.21 -7.89 -33.80
C ALA A 210 -15.40 -9.36 -33.42
N ILE A 211 -14.72 -9.84 -32.38
CA ILE A 211 -14.67 -11.26 -32.06
C ILE A 211 -16.00 -11.83 -31.55
N PRO A 212 -16.82 -11.12 -30.75
CA PRO A 212 -18.14 -11.64 -30.35
C PRO A 212 -19.11 -11.90 -31.51
N PHE A 213 -18.91 -11.24 -32.66
CA PHE A 213 -19.70 -11.51 -33.87
C PHE A 213 -19.17 -12.70 -34.69
N LEU A 214 -18.01 -13.24 -34.33
CA LEU A 214 -17.44 -14.43 -34.95
C LEU A 214 -17.80 -15.63 -34.07
N ASP A 215 -18.67 -16.51 -34.56
CA ASP A 215 -19.07 -17.74 -33.87
C ASP A 215 -17.91 -18.76 -33.79
N LEU A 216 -16.91 -18.46 -32.97
CA LEU A 216 -15.71 -19.27 -32.80
C LEU A 216 -15.99 -20.54 -31.99
N SER A 217 -15.44 -21.66 -32.45
CA SER A 217 -15.51 -22.94 -31.73
C SER A 217 -14.79 -22.87 -30.37
N SER A 218 -15.50 -23.21 -29.31
CA SER A 218 -15.01 -23.14 -27.92
C SER A 218 -13.86 -24.10 -27.60
N SER A 219 -13.69 -25.18 -28.38
CA SER A 219 -12.67 -26.21 -28.11
C SER A 219 -11.32 -25.94 -28.78
N THR A 220 -11.29 -25.22 -29.91
CA THR A 220 -10.08 -25.09 -30.74
C THR A 220 -9.77 -23.63 -31.09
N GLN A 221 -10.73 -22.88 -31.62
CA GLN A 221 -10.52 -21.51 -32.07
C GLN A 221 -10.42 -20.52 -30.92
N VAL A 222 -11.24 -20.65 -29.88
CA VAL A 222 -11.20 -19.76 -28.70
C VAL A 222 -9.89 -19.92 -27.90
N PRO A 223 -9.43 -21.15 -27.57
CA PRO A 223 -8.11 -21.33 -26.95
C PRO A 223 -6.96 -20.82 -27.82
N PHE A 224 -7.02 -21.00 -29.15
CA PHE A 224 -6.02 -20.43 -30.04
C PHE A 224 -5.98 -18.91 -30.01
N PHE A 225 -7.15 -18.26 -30.05
CA PHE A 225 -7.25 -16.80 -30.04
C PHE A 225 -6.59 -16.22 -28.79
N PHE A 226 -6.93 -16.74 -27.61
CA PHE A 226 -6.40 -16.21 -26.35
C PHE A 226 -4.96 -16.61 -26.08
N ILE A 227 -4.62 -17.90 -26.20
CA ILE A 227 -3.28 -18.38 -25.88
C ILE A 227 -2.31 -18.02 -27.00
N GLY A 228 -2.68 -18.27 -28.26
CA GLY A 228 -1.90 -17.87 -29.42
C GLY A 228 -1.75 -16.36 -29.52
N GLY A 229 -2.79 -15.59 -29.17
CA GLY A 229 -2.70 -14.13 -29.09
C GLY A 229 -1.73 -13.64 -28.02
N ALA A 230 -1.67 -14.31 -26.87
CA ALA A 230 -0.67 -14.05 -25.84
C ALA A 230 0.75 -14.33 -26.34
N VAL A 231 0.97 -15.47 -27.02
CA VAL A 231 2.27 -15.80 -27.62
C VAL A 231 2.66 -14.80 -28.72
N LEU A 232 1.70 -14.38 -29.56
CA LEU A 232 1.93 -13.34 -30.56
C LEU A 232 2.34 -12.02 -29.89
N THR A 233 1.61 -11.59 -28.86
CA THR A 233 1.88 -10.34 -28.15
C THR A 233 3.28 -10.31 -27.56
N SER A 234 3.71 -11.41 -26.92
CA SER A 234 5.07 -11.50 -26.37
C SER A 234 6.15 -11.49 -27.47
N SER A 235 5.88 -12.10 -28.64
CA SER A 235 6.79 -12.04 -29.79
C SER A 235 6.89 -10.63 -30.41
N LEU A 236 5.77 -9.89 -30.48
CA LEU A 236 5.73 -8.52 -31.00
C LEU A 236 6.45 -7.53 -30.08
N LEU A 237 6.27 -7.67 -28.75
CA LEU A 237 7.02 -6.91 -27.75
C LEU A 237 8.53 -7.10 -27.93
N MET A 238 8.97 -8.36 -28.06
CA MET A 238 10.38 -8.67 -28.25
C MET A 238 10.97 -8.07 -29.54
N GLN A 239 10.21 -8.11 -30.64
CA GLN A 239 10.64 -7.56 -31.92
C GLN A 239 10.76 -6.03 -31.89
N ASN A 240 9.90 -5.37 -31.10
CA ASN A 240 9.83 -3.91 -30.92
C ASN A 240 9.88 -3.10 -32.24
N ASN A 241 9.21 -3.62 -33.27
CA ASN A 241 9.18 -3.01 -34.61
C ASN A 241 7.82 -2.36 -34.94
N VAL A 242 6.84 -2.39 -34.01
CA VAL A 242 5.47 -1.94 -34.27
C VAL A 242 5.40 -0.44 -34.55
N SER A 243 6.21 0.41 -33.91
CA SER A 243 6.24 1.85 -34.18
C SER A 243 6.59 2.15 -35.65
N LYS A 244 7.51 1.38 -36.24
CA LYS A 244 7.85 1.52 -37.66
C LYS A 244 6.68 1.22 -38.61
N PHE A 245 5.59 0.60 -38.15
CA PHE A 245 4.35 0.44 -38.93
C PHE A 245 3.71 1.80 -39.26
N PHE A 246 3.75 2.75 -38.33
CA PHE A 246 3.05 4.02 -38.45
C PHE A 246 3.90 5.11 -39.11
N SER A 247 5.22 4.96 -39.09
CA SER A 247 6.15 5.81 -39.86
C SER A 247 6.14 5.53 -41.38
N LEU A 248 5.36 4.54 -41.85
CA LEU A 248 5.15 4.18 -43.27
C LEU A 248 4.31 5.20 -44.06
N ARG A 249 4.49 6.50 -43.81
CA ARG A 249 3.89 7.54 -44.65
C ARG A 249 4.61 7.56 -46.00
N SER A 250 3.86 7.30 -47.08
CA SER A 250 4.18 7.51 -48.50
C SER A 250 4.59 6.29 -49.35
N ASN A 251 3.64 5.88 -50.19
CA ASN A 251 3.69 5.32 -51.55
C ASN A 251 4.44 4.03 -51.91
N ASN A 252 5.23 3.37 -51.04
CA ASN A 252 5.86 2.08 -51.37
C ASN A 252 5.99 1.14 -50.15
N ILE A 253 4.87 0.56 -49.70
CA ILE A 253 4.80 -0.40 -48.58
C ILE A 253 5.56 -1.70 -48.91
N ILE A 254 5.40 -2.19 -50.15
CA ILE A 254 5.97 -3.47 -50.60
C ILE A 254 7.50 -3.41 -50.75
N GLY A 255 8.04 -2.26 -51.18
CA GLY A 255 9.50 -2.07 -51.28
C GLY A 255 10.18 -2.04 -49.91
N LYS A 256 9.64 -1.27 -48.96
CA LYS A 256 10.21 -1.16 -47.61
C LYS A 256 10.08 -2.44 -46.78
N LEU A 257 9.04 -3.24 -46.98
CA LEU A 257 8.91 -4.58 -46.37
C LEU A 257 9.99 -5.54 -46.86
N LYS A 258 10.50 -5.36 -48.09
CA LYS A 258 11.60 -6.16 -48.62
C LYS A 258 12.96 -5.76 -48.03
N ASP A 259 13.10 -4.49 -47.66
CA ASP A 259 14.36 -3.92 -47.16
C ASP A 259 14.52 -4.09 -45.63
N ASP A 260 13.44 -4.04 -44.84
CA ASP A 260 13.50 -4.25 -43.38
C ASP A 260 12.92 -5.63 -42.98
N ALA A 261 13.82 -6.60 -42.84
CA ALA A 261 13.48 -7.97 -42.45
C ALA A 261 12.78 -8.06 -41.07
N GLY A 262 13.05 -7.11 -40.17
CA GLY A 262 12.42 -7.07 -38.85
C GLY A 262 10.94 -6.67 -38.92
N LEU A 263 10.61 -5.69 -39.75
CA LEU A 263 9.23 -5.28 -40.03
C LEU A 263 8.43 -6.38 -40.71
N ALA A 264 9.04 -7.03 -41.72
CA ALA A 264 8.40 -8.12 -42.43
C ALA A 264 8.01 -9.26 -41.48
N SER A 265 8.88 -9.61 -40.52
CA SER A 265 8.60 -10.65 -39.54
C SER A 265 7.37 -10.35 -38.67
N SER A 266 7.24 -9.11 -38.17
CA SER A 266 6.09 -8.69 -37.34
C SER A 266 4.78 -8.68 -38.12
N VAL A 267 4.80 -8.20 -39.37
CA VAL A 267 3.61 -8.17 -40.22
C VAL A 267 3.19 -9.61 -40.58
N ILE A 268 4.14 -10.45 -40.98
CA ILE A 268 3.89 -11.86 -41.30
C ILE A 268 3.31 -12.61 -40.10
N SER A 269 3.83 -12.40 -38.88
CA SER A 269 3.31 -13.08 -37.68
C SER A 269 1.85 -12.70 -37.37
N ILE A 270 1.47 -11.43 -37.54
CA ILE A 270 0.09 -10.96 -37.38
C ILE A 270 -0.82 -11.58 -38.44
N PHE A 271 -0.42 -11.55 -39.71
CA PHE A 271 -1.21 -12.14 -40.80
C PHE A 271 -1.41 -13.66 -40.62
N ILE A 272 -0.34 -14.38 -40.28
CA ILE A 272 -0.38 -15.82 -40.00
C ILE A 272 -1.37 -16.10 -38.86
N PHE A 273 -1.30 -15.32 -37.77
CA PHE A 273 -2.22 -15.48 -36.65
C PHE A 273 -3.69 -15.29 -37.05
N ILE A 274 -4.00 -14.23 -37.80
CA ILE A 274 -5.37 -13.97 -38.29
C ILE A 274 -5.87 -15.10 -39.18
N ILE A 275 -5.06 -15.59 -40.11
CA ILE A 275 -5.43 -16.70 -41.00
C ILE A 275 -5.72 -17.96 -40.18
N PHE A 276 -4.87 -18.29 -39.21
CA PHE A 276 -5.04 -19.49 -38.39
C PHE A 276 -6.28 -19.44 -37.50
N ILE A 277 -6.70 -18.27 -36.96
CA ILE A 277 -7.95 -18.16 -36.18
C ILE A 277 -9.13 -18.79 -36.94
N PHE A 278 -9.27 -18.50 -38.23
CA PHE A 278 -10.37 -19.03 -39.04
C PHE A 278 -10.12 -20.44 -39.57
N GLN A 279 -8.86 -20.78 -39.86
CA GLN A 279 -8.53 -22.01 -40.60
C GLN A 279 -8.13 -23.20 -39.73
N ILE A 280 -7.88 -23.04 -38.43
CA ILE A 280 -7.41 -24.13 -37.55
C ILE A 280 -8.26 -25.41 -37.61
N PRO A 281 -9.62 -25.36 -37.59
CA PRO A 281 -10.41 -26.58 -37.64
C PRO A 281 -10.20 -27.40 -38.91
N PHE A 282 -9.75 -26.79 -40.01
CA PHE A 282 -9.48 -27.46 -41.28
C PHE A 282 -8.11 -28.15 -41.32
N PHE A 283 -7.26 -27.98 -40.29
CA PHE A 283 -5.94 -28.62 -40.18
C PHE A 283 -5.87 -29.51 -38.93
N PRO A 284 -6.30 -30.79 -39.00
CA PRO A 284 -6.36 -31.70 -37.85
C PRO A 284 -5.02 -31.87 -37.12
N LEU A 285 -3.91 -31.91 -37.86
CA LEU A 285 -2.55 -32.01 -37.30
C LEU A 285 -2.22 -30.86 -36.32
N ILE A 286 -2.74 -29.66 -36.60
CA ILE A 286 -2.53 -28.45 -35.80
C ILE A 286 -3.58 -28.36 -34.69
N SER A 287 -4.84 -28.66 -35.01
CA SER A 287 -5.96 -28.64 -34.06
C SER A 287 -5.75 -29.61 -32.89
N ASP A 288 -5.33 -30.85 -33.16
CA ASP A 288 -5.18 -31.89 -32.13
C ASP A 288 -3.93 -31.67 -31.25
N ASN A 289 -2.92 -30.96 -31.78
CA ASN A 289 -1.64 -30.70 -31.09
C ASN A 289 -1.41 -29.21 -30.82
N LEU A 290 -2.48 -28.44 -30.62
CA LEU A 290 -2.42 -26.98 -30.51
C LEU A 290 -1.47 -26.50 -29.41
N ILE A 291 -1.54 -27.09 -28.22
CA ILE A 291 -0.72 -26.68 -27.07
C ILE A 291 0.75 -27.04 -27.24
N PRO A 292 1.12 -28.29 -27.59
CA PRO A 292 2.51 -28.60 -27.96
C PRO A 292 3.09 -27.67 -29.03
N LEU A 293 2.29 -27.29 -30.03
CA LEU A 293 2.72 -26.39 -31.10
C LEU A 293 2.97 -24.96 -30.60
N LEU A 294 2.06 -24.39 -29.80
CA LEU A 294 2.25 -23.07 -29.19
C LEU A 294 3.44 -23.06 -28.22
N SER A 295 3.61 -24.12 -27.43
CA SER A 295 4.79 -24.31 -26.56
C SER A 295 6.09 -24.39 -27.37
N LEU A 296 6.07 -25.05 -28.53
CA LEU A 296 7.24 -25.14 -29.42
C LEU A 296 7.59 -23.77 -29.99
N ILE A 297 6.61 -23.01 -30.49
CA ILE A 297 6.81 -21.65 -31.00
C ILE A 297 7.41 -20.76 -29.92
N LEU A 298 6.86 -20.83 -28.70
CA LEU A 298 7.34 -20.03 -27.58
C LEU A 298 8.77 -20.44 -27.19
N LEU A 299 9.08 -21.75 -27.14
CA LEU A 299 10.43 -22.27 -26.89
C LEU A 299 11.44 -21.79 -27.94
N ILE A 300 11.10 -21.88 -29.24
CA ILE A 300 11.97 -21.42 -30.32
C ILE A 300 12.25 -19.91 -30.17
N ASN A 301 11.23 -19.10 -29.88
CA ASN A 301 11.40 -17.67 -29.66
C ASN A 301 12.28 -17.37 -28.44
N VAL A 302 12.06 -18.04 -27.31
CA VAL A 302 12.87 -17.85 -26.08
C VAL A 302 14.33 -18.21 -26.33
N VAL A 303 14.60 -19.34 -26.98
CA VAL A 303 15.96 -19.77 -27.30
C VAL A 303 16.62 -18.81 -28.30
N PHE A 304 15.92 -18.42 -29.36
CA PHE A 304 16.47 -17.50 -30.36
C PHE A 304 16.84 -16.13 -29.76
N TRP A 305 15.94 -15.54 -28.96
CA TRP A 305 16.14 -14.21 -28.39
C TRP A 305 17.12 -14.21 -27.22
N SER A 306 17.13 -15.26 -26.39
CA SER A 306 18.16 -15.42 -25.36
C SER A 306 19.56 -15.49 -25.98
N LEU A 307 19.76 -16.29 -27.03
CA LEU A 307 21.05 -16.35 -27.74
C LEU A 307 21.44 -15.03 -28.40
N THR A 308 20.45 -14.24 -28.83
CA THR A 308 20.70 -12.92 -29.43
C THR A 308 21.11 -11.88 -28.38
N LEU A 309 20.48 -11.88 -27.21
CA LEU A 309 20.79 -10.95 -26.11
C LEU A 309 22.17 -11.20 -25.51
N VAL A 310 22.61 -12.46 -25.45
CA VAL A 310 23.96 -12.84 -24.98
C VAL A 310 25.07 -12.22 -25.82
N LYS A 311 24.82 -11.88 -27.08
CA LYS A 311 25.84 -11.26 -27.95
C LYS A 311 26.11 -9.79 -27.62
N GLU A 312 25.28 -9.14 -26.79
CA GLU A 312 25.43 -7.74 -26.34
C GLU A 312 25.67 -6.72 -27.48
N LEU A 313 25.15 -6.99 -28.68
CA LEU A 313 25.37 -6.16 -29.86
C LEU A 313 24.47 -4.91 -29.92
N SER A 314 23.62 -4.68 -28.92
CA SER A 314 22.57 -3.64 -28.96
C SER A 314 22.79 -2.52 -27.97
N GLN A 315 22.22 -1.34 -28.25
CA GLN A 315 22.27 -0.19 -27.34
C GLN A 315 21.65 -0.54 -25.98
N PRO A 316 22.17 0.00 -24.86
CA PRO A 316 21.69 -0.35 -23.51
C PRO A 316 20.18 -0.23 -23.31
N SER A 317 19.55 0.82 -23.85
CA SER A 317 18.09 1.02 -23.77
C SER A 317 17.30 -0.07 -24.49
N VAL A 318 17.77 -0.49 -25.67
CA VAL A 318 17.15 -1.58 -26.45
C VAL A 318 17.36 -2.93 -25.77
N GLN A 319 18.53 -3.12 -25.15
CA GLN A 319 18.87 -4.31 -24.39
C GLN A 319 17.95 -4.46 -23.15
N GLU A 320 17.70 -3.37 -22.42
CA GLU A 320 16.83 -3.36 -21.24
C GLU A 320 15.39 -3.73 -21.61
N HIS A 321 14.82 -3.08 -22.63
CA HIS A 321 13.47 -3.37 -23.13
C HIS A 321 13.30 -4.84 -23.56
N ARG A 322 14.27 -5.36 -24.33
CA ARG A 322 14.24 -6.77 -24.78
C ARG A 322 14.40 -7.75 -23.63
N THR A 323 15.17 -7.40 -22.61
CA THR A 323 15.32 -8.22 -21.40
C THR A 323 14.01 -8.28 -20.62
N SER A 324 13.34 -7.16 -20.41
CA SER A 324 12.01 -7.09 -19.79
C SER A 324 10.96 -7.86 -20.61
N SER A 325 10.98 -7.73 -21.94
CA SER A 325 10.14 -8.49 -22.86
C SER A 325 10.40 -10.00 -22.79
N LEU A 326 11.66 -10.43 -22.62
CA LEU A 326 12.04 -11.83 -22.47
C LEU A 326 11.48 -12.43 -21.18
N ILE A 327 11.58 -11.69 -20.08
CA ILE A 327 11.04 -12.11 -18.78
C ILE A 327 9.54 -12.34 -18.88
N PHE A 328 8.81 -11.40 -19.51
CA PHE A 328 7.39 -11.58 -19.77
C PHE A 328 7.11 -12.81 -20.64
N MET A 329 7.84 -12.99 -21.74
CA MET A 329 7.65 -14.14 -22.64
C MET A 329 7.89 -15.49 -21.93
N VAL A 330 8.92 -15.58 -21.08
CA VAL A 330 9.21 -16.78 -20.27
C VAL A 330 8.15 -16.99 -19.19
N GLY A 331 7.69 -15.93 -18.53
CA GLY A 331 6.67 -15.99 -17.48
C GLY A 331 5.23 -16.16 -17.98
N LEU A 332 4.99 -15.93 -19.27
CA LEU A 332 3.65 -15.89 -19.88
C LEU A 332 2.80 -17.12 -19.58
N PRO A 333 3.29 -18.37 -19.74
CA PRO A 333 2.48 -19.55 -19.44
C PRO A 333 1.97 -19.56 -18.00
N PHE A 334 2.82 -19.17 -17.04
CA PHE A 334 2.45 -19.11 -15.63
C PHE A 334 1.48 -17.98 -15.31
N PHE A 335 1.72 -16.77 -15.84
CA PHE A 335 0.83 -15.64 -15.59
C PHE A 335 -0.56 -15.85 -16.19
N LEU A 336 -0.62 -16.38 -17.42
CA LEU A 336 -1.88 -16.72 -18.08
C LEU A 336 -2.65 -17.80 -17.31
N TYR A 337 -1.93 -18.84 -16.84
CA TYR A 337 -2.52 -19.86 -15.97
C TYR A 337 -3.09 -19.28 -14.68
N LEU A 338 -2.37 -18.38 -14.00
CA LEU A 338 -2.82 -17.79 -12.75
C LEU A 338 -4.10 -16.98 -12.97
N LEU A 339 -4.13 -16.13 -14.00
CA LEU A 339 -5.30 -15.33 -14.38
C LEU A 339 -6.50 -16.22 -14.70
N LEU A 340 -6.34 -17.20 -15.58
CA LEU A 340 -7.43 -18.07 -16.01
C LEU A 340 -7.92 -18.96 -14.88
N ARG A 341 -7.01 -19.47 -14.04
CA ARG A 341 -7.37 -20.23 -12.85
C ARG A 341 -8.18 -19.39 -11.89
N PHE A 342 -7.77 -18.14 -11.66
CA PHE A 342 -8.51 -17.22 -10.82
C PHE A 342 -9.93 -16.98 -11.36
N MET A 343 -10.07 -16.67 -12.65
CA MET A 343 -11.37 -16.52 -13.30
C MET A 343 -12.24 -17.77 -13.19
N TYR A 344 -11.67 -18.94 -13.44
CA TYR A 344 -12.39 -20.21 -13.33
C TYR A 344 -12.88 -20.47 -11.91
N LEU A 345 -12.08 -20.12 -10.89
CA LEU A 345 -12.44 -20.33 -9.49
C LEU A 345 -13.60 -19.43 -9.03
N LEU A 346 -13.76 -18.23 -9.60
CA LEU A 346 -14.89 -17.35 -9.30
C LEU A 346 -16.24 -17.98 -9.68
N HIS A 347 -16.26 -18.79 -10.74
CA HIS A 347 -17.48 -19.43 -11.27
C HIS A 347 -17.40 -20.96 -11.23
N HIS A 348 -16.67 -21.51 -10.26
CA HIS A 348 -16.41 -22.95 -10.17
C HIS A 348 -17.72 -23.77 -10.13
N PRO A 349 -17.78 -24.95 -10.77
CA PRO A 349 -19.00 -25.77 -10.81
C PRO A 349 -19.43 -26.26 -9.41
N ASP A 350 -18.46 -26.64 -8.56
CA ASP A 350 -18.73 -26.94 -7.15
C ASP A 350 -19.14 -25.68 -6.37
N THR A 351 -20.32 -25.72 -5.77
CA THR A 351 -20.94 -24.62 -5.03
C THR A 351 -20.14 -24.25 -3.77
N VAL A 352 -19.50 -25.21 -3.11
CA VAL A 352 -18.69 -24.95 -1.90
C VAL A 352 -17.44 -24.15 -2.27
N MET A 353 -16.75 -24.55 -3.36
CA MET A 353 -15.59 -23.81 -3.85
C MET A 353 -15.99 -22.43 -4.37
N ARG A 354 -17.07 -22.33 -5.16
CA ARG A 354 -17.55 -21.04 -5.65
C ARG A 354 -17.87 -20.08 -4.51
N ASN A 355 -18.61 -20.54 -3.49
CA ASN A 355 -18.95 -19.71 -2.34
C ASN A 355 -17.69 -19.19 -1.64
N ARG A 356 -16.61 -19.97 -1.54
CA ARG A 356 -15.36 -19.53 -0.92
C ARG A 356 -14.63 -18.43 -1.71
N TRP A 357 -14.74 -18.45 -3.04
CA TRP A 357 -14.01 -17.57 -3.97
C TRP A 357 -14.81 -16.37 -4.47
N GLU A 358 -16.13 -16.43 -4.42
CA GLU A 358 -17.04 -15.37 -4.86
C GLU A 358 -16.78 -14.06 -4.11
N LEU A 359 -16.47 -12.99 -4.86
CA LEU A 359 -16.10 -11.66 -4.35
C LEU A 359 -17.32 -10.75 -4.08
N VAL A 360 -18.29 -11.29 -3.34
CA VAL A 360 -19.50 -10.56 -2.95
C VAL A 360 -19.48 -10.33 -1.44
N TYR A 361 -19.75 -9.10 -1.01
CA TYR A 361 -19.70 -8.68 0.39
C TYR A 361 -21.08 -8.56 1.06
N ASP A 362 -22.15 -9.02 0.42
CA ASP A 362 -23.53 -8.93 0.93
C ASP A 362 -23.67 -9.59 2.32
N PHE A 363 -22.95 -10.69 2.54
CA PHE A 363 -22.89 -11.35 3.85
C PHE A 363 -22.34 -10.46 4.97
N MET A 364 -21.66 -9.34 4.67
CA MET A 364 -21.17 -8.41 5.71
C MET A 364 -22.29 -7.55 6.30
N GLU A 365 -23.46 -7.50 5.65
CA GLU A 365 -24.62 -6.77 6.14
C GLU A 365 -25.36 -7.53 7.23
N ASP A 366 -25.36 -8.88 7.22
CA ASP A 366 -26.04 -9.64 8.27
C ASP A 366 -25.30 -9.63 9.62
N GLY A 367 -26.08 -9.93 10.66
CA GLY A 367 -25.63 -9.97 12.03
C GLY A 367 -24.70 -11.14 12.37
N ASN A 368 -23.74 -10.90 13.26
CA ASN A 368 -22.90 -11.97 13.82
C ASN A 368 -23.59 -12.71 14.96
N THR A 369 -23.42 -14.02 15.06
CA THR A 369 -24.03 -14.83 16.12
C THR A 369 -23.23 -14.87 17.44
N PHE A 370 -22.06 -14.24 17.48
CA PHE A 370 -21.11 -14.33 18.59
C PHE A 370 -20.84 -12.96 19.24
N ARG A 371 -20.58 -12.99 20.55
CA ARG A 371 -20.21 -11.82 21.34
C ARG A 371 -18.74 -11.47 21.14
N VAL A 372 -18.46 -10.20 20.91
CA VAL A 372 -17.10 -9.66 20.84
C VAL A 372 -17.04 -8.44 21.75
N ASN A 373 -16.20 -8.49 22.77
CA ASN A 373 -15.93 -7.32 23.60
C ASN A 373 -14.95 -6.40 22.84
N THR A 374 -15.39 -5.22 22.43
CA THR A 374 -14.58 -4.30 21.64
C THR A 374 -14.70 -2.83 22.05
N TRP A 375 -14.15 -2.41 23.18
CA TRP A 375 -14.08 -0.97 23.48
C TRP A 375 -13.43 -0.17 22.32
N PRO A 376 -14.03 0.92 21.81
CA PRO A 376 -15.14 1.67 22.41
C PRO A 376 -16.57 1.26 21.98
N PHE A 377 -16.72 0.28 21.08
CA PHE A 377 -18.02 -0.17 20.57
C PHE A 377 -18.48 -1.47 21.22
N GLU A 378 -19.63 -1.46 21.88
CA GLU A 378 -20.29 -2.70 22.22
C GLU A 378 -21.10 -3.17 21.02
N VAL A 379 -20.67 -4.28 20.43
CA VAL A 379 -21.35 -4.90 19.30
C VAL A 379 -22.33 -5.95 19.82
N THR A 380 -23.59 -5.79 19.45
CA THR A 380 -24.67 -6.68 19.83
C THR A 380 -24.77 -7.83 18.81
N PRO A 381 -24.59 -9.09 19.24
CA PRO A 381 -24.75 -10.23 18.34
C PRO A 381 -26.18 -10.31 17.82
N GLY A 382 -26.32 -10.63 16.54
CA GLY A 382 -27.58 -10.86 15.84
C GLY A 382 -28.22 -9.58 15.31
N ALA A 383 -28.02 -8.44 15.98
CA ALA A 383 -28.59 -7.16 15.54
C ALA A 383 -27.60 -6.33 14.71
N ASP A 384 -26.33 -6.28 15.10
CA ASP A 384 -25.35 -5.42 14.42
C ASP A 384 -24.67 -6.12 13.23
N SER A 385 -24.47 -5.36 12.15
CA SER A 385 -23.79 -5.83 10.94
C SER A 385 -22.34 -6.23 11.19
N ARG A 386 -21.85 -7.21 10.44
CA ARG A 386 -20.45 -7.65 10.49
C ARG A 386 -19.45 -6.53 10.20
N TRP A 387 -19.84 -5.52 9.43
CA TRP A 387 -19.04 -4.31 9.23
C TRP A 387 -18.67 -3.62 10.55
N LEU A 388 -19.59 -3.58 11.52
CA LEU A 388 -19.33 -2.97 12.82
C LEU A 388 -18.31 -3.78 13.62
N PHE A 389 -18.43 -5.11 13.62
CA PHE A 389 -17.45 -6.01 14.25
C PHE A 389 -16.06 -5.85 13.63
N TYR A 390 -15.99 -5.75 12.30
CA TYR A 390 -14.73 -5.58 11.59
C TYR A 390 -14.07 -4.23 11.90
N LYS A 391 -14.85 -3.15 11.91
CA LYS A 391 -14.41 -1.81 12.31
C LYS A 391 -13.86 -1.79 13.73
N ALA A 392 -14.56 -2.46 14.65
CA ALA A 392 -14.14 -2.55 16.04
C ALA A 392 -12.81 -3.31 16.19
N ALA A 393 -12.61 -4.37 15.40
CA ALA A 393 -11.36 -5.11 15.33
C ALA A 393 -10.20 -4.26 14.79
N ILE A 394 -10.42 -3.43 13.76
CA ILE A 394 -9.40 -2.49 13.25
C ILE A 394 -8.92 -1.53 14.35
N ILE A 395 -9.87 -0.97 15.11
CA ILE A 395 -9.56 -0.02 16.17
C ILE A 395 -8.83 -0.71 17.32
N ASN A 396 -9.22 -1.94 17.67
CA ASN A 396 -8.52 -2.75 18.65
C ASN A 396 -7.06 -3.05 18.26
N SER A 397 -6.80 -3.37 16.99
CA SER A 397 -5.45 -3.57 16.46
C SER A 397 -4.64 -2.27 16.48
N ALA A 398 -5.24 -1.16 16.03
CA ALA A 398 -4.61 0.17 16.09
C ALA A 398 -4.27 0.58 17.53
N ARG A 399 -5.16 0.31 18.49
CA ARG A 399 -4.94 0.62 19.90
C ARG A 399 -3.72 -0.12 20.46
N ILE A 400 -3.66 -1.45 20.31
CA ILE A 400 -2.52 -2.23 20.81
C ILE A 400 -1.23 -1.76 20.18
N THR A 401 -1.23 -1.54 18.87
CA THR A 401 -0.02 -1.21 18.12
C THR A 401 0.51 0.16 18.50
N LEU A 402 -0.35 1.18 18.59
CA LEU A 402 0.05 2.53 19.02
C LEU A 402 0.59 2.55 20.46
N VAL A 403 -0.11 1.89 21.39
CA VAL A 403 0.35 1.80 22.79
C VAL A 403 1.67 1.04 22.88
N SER A 404 1.82 -0.07 22.15
CA SER A 404 3.05 -0.86 22.14
C SER A 404 4.22 -0.09 21.52
N ILE A 405 4.01 0.64 20.41
CA ILE A 405 5.04 1.51 19.80
C ILE A 405 5.51 2.56 20.82
N PHE A 406 4.58 3.21 21.51
CA PHE A 406 4.92 4.22 22.49
C PHE A 406 5.72 3.64 23.67
N LEU A 407 5.28 2.51 24.25
CA LEU A 407 5.97 1.91 25.37
C LEU A 407 7.31 1.29 24.97
N CYS A 408 7.39 0.66 23.81
CA CYS A 408 8.61 -0.02 23.35
C CYS A 408 9.69 0.96 22.91
N THR A 409 9.32 2.15 22.41
CA THR A 409 10.29 3.21 22.13
C THR A 409 10.90 3.75 23.41
N ILE A 410 10.09 4.04 24.43
CA ILE A 410 10.59 4.49 25.73
C ILE A 410 11.50 3.43 26.35
N LEU A 411 11.01 2.20 26.49
CA LEU A 411 11.75 1.12 27.14
C LEU A 411 12.99 0.74 26.33
N GLY A 412 12.87 0.66 25.00
CA GLY A 412 13.97 0.31 24.10
C GLY A 412 15.07 1.37 24.07
N VAL A 413 14.74 2.67 24.10
CA VAL A 413 15.74 3.75 24.20
C VAL A 413 16.46 3.70 25.55
N ILE A 414 15.71 3.51 26.66
CA ILE A 414 16.31 3.38 28.00
C ILE A 414 17.26 2.18 28.05
N VAL A 415 16.82 1.01 27.61
CA VAL A 415 17.63 -0.22 27.58
C VAL A 415 18.83 -0.08 26.64
N GLY A 416 18.65 0.52 25.46
CA GLY A 416 19.72 0.75 24.49
C GLY A 416 20.82 1.66 25.01
N VAL A 417 20.44 2.78 25.65
CA VAL A 417 21.39 3.73 26.25
C VAL A 417 22.06 3.16 27.50
N THR A 418 21.31 2.50 28.39
CA THR A 418 21.87 1.89 29.62
C THR A 418 22.90 0.80 29.31
N ARG A 419 22.75 0.10 28.18
CA ARG A 419 23.73 -0.87 27.69
C ARG A 419 25.04 -0.27 27.19
N LEU A 420 25.07 1.03 26.89
CA LEU A 420 26.29 1.79 26.57
C LEU A 420 26.92 2.44 27.81
N SER A 421 26.30 2.28 28.98
CA SER A 421 26.80 2.90 30.21
C SER A 421 28.11 2.26 30.69
N SER A 422 28.95 3.04 31.35
CA SER A 422 30.17 2.55 31.99
C SER A 422 29.91 1.67 33.22
N ASN A 423 28.67 1.69 33.75
CA ASN A 423 28.28 0.87 34.88
C ASN A 423 28.03 -0.58 34.43
N LYS A 424 28.96 -1.48 34.79
CA LYS A 424 28.90 -2.90 34.42
C LYS A 424 27.60 -3.57 34.85
N LEU A 425 27.04 -3.24 36.02
CA LEU A 425 25.80 -3.87 36.48
C LEU A 425 24.62 -3.48 35.60
N ALA A 426 24.46 -2.19 35.32
CA ALA A 426 23.39 -1.70 34.46
C ALA A 426 23.54 -2.22 33.01
N SER A 427 24.75 -2.19 32.47
CA SER A 427 25.05 -2.71 31.13
C SER A 427 24.79 -4.22 31.01
N ASN A 428 25.16 -4.99 32.03
CA ASN A 428 24.95 -6.44 32.05
C ASN A 428 23.46 -6.78 32.16
N LEU A 429 22.71 -6.11 33.03
CA LEU A 429 21.26 -6.32 33.15
C LEU A 429 20.53 -5.98 31.84
N ALA A 430 20.88 -4.86 31.20
CA ALA A 430 20.33 -4.51 29.89
C ALA A 430 20.69 -5.54 28.81
N THR A 431 21.91 -6.08 28.84
CA THR A 431 22.35 -7.13 27.91
C THR A 431 21.56 -8.43 28.10
N VAL A 432 21.38 -8.88 29.34
CA VAL A 432 20.58 -10.07 29.66
C VAL A 432 19.14 -9.89 29.19
N TYR A 433 18.52 -8.73 29.46
CA TYR A 433 17.19 -8.42 28.97
C TYR A 433 17.10 -8.55 27.44
N VAL A 434 18.01 -7.90 26.70
CA VAL A 434 17.96 -7.89 25.23
C VAL A 434 18.17 -9.30 24.66
N GLU A 435 19.15 -10.04 25.17
CA GLU A 435 19.42 -11.40 24.71
C GLU A 435 18.29 -12.38 25.03
N LEU A 436 17.62 -12.21 26.17
CA LEU A 436 16.47 -13.03 26.54
C LEU A 436 15.29 -12.76 25.59
N PHE A 437 14.82 -11.52 25.50
CA PHE A 437 13.57 -11.23 24.78
C PHE A 437 13.71 -11.30 23.27
N ARG A 438 14.88 -10.95 22.71
CA ARG A 438 15.10 -11.02 21.25
C ARG A 438 15.12 -12.45 20.71
N ASN A 439 15.54 -13.41 21.53
CA ASN A 439 15.69 -14.80 21.12
C ASN A 439 14.43 -15.64 21.40
N LEU A 440 13.42 -15.07 22.06
CA LEU A 440 12.13 -15.76 22.29
C LEU A 440 11.17 -15.55 21.11
N PRO A 441 10.53 -16.61 20.59
CA PRO A 441 9.42 -16.45 19.66
C PRO A 441 8.30 -15.63 20.32
N LEU A 442 7.85 -14.56 19.65
CA LEU A 442 6.81 -13.66 20.19
C LEU A 442 5.53 -14.41 20.58
N ALA A 443 5.15 -15.43 19.82
CA ALA A 443 4.02 -16.30 20.12
C ALA A 443 4.13 -16.97 21.51
N VAL A 444 5.31 -17.50 21.83
CA VAL A 444 5.58 -18.16 23.12
C VAL A 444 5.58 -17.14 24.25
N LEU A 445 6.16 -15.96 24.02
CA LEU A 445 6.16 -14.87 24.99
C LEU A 445 4.72 -14.41 25.32
N LEU A 446 3.88 -14.23 24.30
CA LEU A 446 2.48 -13.86 24.48
C LEU A 446 1.71 -14.90 25.29
N PHE A 447 1.90 -16.18 24.98
CA PHE A 447 1.31 -17.27 25.73
C PHE A 447 1.76 -17.27 27.21
N LEU A 448 3.05 -17.08 27.47
CA LEU A 448 3.60 -17.01 28.83
C LEU A 448 3.00 -15.83 29.62
N VAL A 449 2.98 -14.63 29.02
CA VAL A 449 2.45 -13.43 29.68
C VAL A 449 0.96 -13.62 30.00
N ALA A 450 0.18 -14.11 29.04
CA ALA A 450 -1.25 -14.34 29.21
C ALA A 450 -1.56 -15.37 30.31
N THR A 451 -0.87 -16.52 30.29
CA THR A 451 -1.05 -17.57 31.30
C THR A 451 -0.64 -17.12 32.69
N GLN A 452 0.47 -16.40 32.81
CA GLN A 452 0.94 -15.90 34.10
C GLN A 452 -0.02 -14.86 34.69
N MET A 453 -0.54 -13.95 33.87
CA MET A 453 -1.56 -13.00 34.31
C MET A 453 -2.84 -13.69 34.78
N GLY A 454 -3.31 -14.70 34.04
CA GLY A 454 -4.51 -15.46 34.40
C GLY A 454 -4.39 -16.21 35.73
N HIS A 455 -3.19 -16.66 36.11
CA HIS A 455 -2.97 -17.36 37.38
C HIS A 455 -2.85 -16.41 38.59
N GLN A 456 -2.32 -15.21 38.39
CA GLN A 456 -2.13 -14.24 39.48
C GLN A 456 -3.39 -13.44 39.81
N LEU A 457 -4.33 -13.30 38.87
CA LEU A 457 -5.55 -12.52 39.08
C LEU A 457 -6.64 -13.33 39.82
N PRO A 458 -7.39 -12.70 40.76
CA PRO A 458 -8.45 -13.37 41.50
C PRO A 458 -9.58 -13.82 40.57
N MET A 459 -10.18 -14.98 40.86
CA MET A 459 -11.21 -15.61 40.02
C MET A 459 -12.63 -15.15 40.43
N GLY A 460 -13.39 -14.65 39.45
CA GLY A 460 -14.84 -14.43 39.52
C GLY A 460 -15.25 -13.09 40.14
N MET A 461 -16.19 -12.38 39.52
CA MET A 461 -16.63 -11.01 39.88
C MET A 461 -17.04 -10.82 41.34
N LYS A 462 -17.50 -11.88 42.02
CA LYS A 462 -17.86 -11.84 43.45
C LYS A 462 -16.66 -11.54 44.37
N ASN A 463 -15.45 -11.92 43.95
CA ASN A 463 -14.20 -11.74 44.69
C ASN A 463 -13.34 -10.63 44.06
N ILE A 464 -13.97 -9.58 43.55
CA ILE A 464 -13.25 -8.46 42.97
C ILE A 464 -12.44 -7.75 44.06
N GLN A 465 -11.15 -7.54 43.81
CA GLN A 465 -10.29 -6.82 44.74
C GLN A 465 -10.37 -5.33 44.46
N ASN A 466 -10.55 -4.56 45.54
CA ASN A 466 -10.71 -3.10 45.47
C ASN A 466 -9.46 -2.44 46.02
N ILE A 467 -8.87 -1.52 45.27
CA ILE A 467 -7.76 -0.69 45.71
C ILE A 467 -8.25 0.76 45.80
N GLY A 468 -8.01 1.40 46.96
CA GLY A 468 -8.26 2.82 47.18
C GLY A 468 -9.74 3.22 47.18
N ASP A 469 -10.56 2.58 48.02
CA ASP A 469 -11.99 2.90 48.20
C ASP A 469 -12.83 2.86 46.90
N GLY A 470 -12.72 1.78 46.14
CA GLY A 470 -13.50 1.57 44.91
C GLY A 470 -12.98 2.32 43.67
N ARG A 471 -11.75 2.85 43.72
CA ARG A 471 -11.14 3.54 42.58
C ARG A 471 -10.56 2.59 41.53
N LEU A 472 -10.12 1.41 41.95
CA LEU A 472 -9.60 0.39 41.06
C LEU A 472 -10.14 -0.96 41.49
N TYR A 473 -10.76 -1.66 40.53
CA TYR A 473 -11.26 -3.01 40.67
C TYR A 473 -10.51 -3.92 39.72
N PHE A 474 -10.11 -5.12 40.16
CA PHE A 474 -9.45 -6.06 39.26
C PHE A 474 -9.83 -7.52 39.51
N ASN A 475 -9.89 -8.28 38.42
CA ASN A 475 -10.21 -9.70 38.35
C ASN A 475 -9.57 -10.33 37.11
N ASN A 476 -9.63 -11.66 36.99
CA ASN A 476 -9.30 -12.38 35.76
C ASN A 476 -10.23 -12.05 34.57
N GLN A 477 -11.33 -11.31 34.79
CA GLN A 477 -12.21 -10.83 33.71
C GLN A 477 -11.85 -9.43 33.21
N GLY A 478 -11.23 -8.57 34.03
CA GLY A 478 -11.08 -7.15 33.73
C GLY A 478 -10.37 -6.38 34.84
N ILE A 479 -9.75 -5.25 34.46
CA ILE A 479 -9.30 -4.22 35.38
C ILE A 479 -10.09 -2.97 35.07
N TRP A 480 -10.78 -2.42 36.07
CA TRP A 480 -11.59 -1.22 35.96
C TRP A 480 -11.04 -0.12 36.84
N PHE A 481 -10.93 1.09 36.30
CA PHE A 481 -10.47 2.26 37.04
C PHE A 481 -11.38 3.47 36.84
N THR A 482 -11.29 4.44 37.76
CA THR A 482 -12.07 5.68 37.72
C THR A 482 -11.86 6.46 36.43
N THR A 483 -12.96 6.85 35.80
CA THR A 483 -12.97 7.73 34.62
C THR A 483 -13.36 9.15 34.95
N ILE A 484 -13.11 10.05 34.00
CA ILE A 484 -13.68 11.40 34.04
C ILE A 484 -15.18 11.28 33.74
N ALA A 485 -16.00 11.91 34.57
CA ALA A 485 -17.46 11.81 34.46
C ALA A 485 -18.03 12.39 33.16
N ASP A 486 -17.32 13.34 32.53
CA ASP A 486 -17.78 14.05 31.34
C ASP A 486 -16.63 14.27 30.33
N TYR A 487 -16.64 13.49 29.24
CA TYR A 487 -15.64 13.56 28.19
C TYR A 487 -15.64 14.90 27.42
N SER A 488 -16.74 15.66 27.45
CA SER A 488 -16.80 16.97 26.78
C SER A 488 -15.83 17.98 27.42
N ARG A 489 -15.61 17.89 28.74
CA ARG A 489 -14.67 18.75 29.48
C ARG A 489 -13.22 18.44 29.17
N LEU A 490 -12.91 17.16 28.94
CA LEU A 490 -11.58 16.76 28.46
C LEU A 490 -11.30 17.40 27.10
N LEU A 491 -12.27 17.39 26.19
CA LEU A 491 -12.16 18.02 24.87
C LEU A 491 -11.90 19.52 24.98
N ILE A 492 -12.60 20.22 25.89
CA ILE A 492 -12.34 21.65 26.17
C ILE A 492 -10.90 21.87 26.65
N GLY A 493 -10.39 21.01 27.54
CA GLY A 493 -9.00 21.06 27.99
C GLY A 493 -8.00 20.91 26.84
N VAL A 494 -8.24 19.99 25.92
CA VAL A 494 -7.42 19.83 24.70
C VAL A 494 -7.50 21.07 23.81
N ILE A 495 -8.68 21.68 23.68
CA ILE A 495 -8.85 22.90 22.88
C ILE A 495 -8.02 24.05 23.44
N ILE A 496 -8.00 24.21 24.78
CA ILE A 496 -7.20 25.24 25.46
C ILE A 496 -5.72 25.01 25.19
N LEU A 497 -5.23 23.78 25.34
CA LEU A 497 -3.81 23.46 25.09
C LEU A 497 -3.40 23.70 23.63
N GLY A 498 -4.26 23.35 22.68
CA GLY A 498 -4.03 23.63 21.26
C GLY A 498 -3.99 25.13 20.95
N SER A 499 -4.91 25.90 21.55
CA SER A 499 -4.95 27.36 21.39
C SER A 499 -3.70 28.04 21.99
N VAL A 500 -3.27 27.60 23.16
CA VAL A 500 -2.03 28.09 23.80
C VAL A 500 -0.80 27.78 22.93
N LYS A 501 -0.74 26.59 22.31
CA LYS A 501 0.34 26.23 21.39
C LYS A 501 0.40 27.19 20.19
N ILE A 502 -0.74 27.52 19.59
CA ILE A 502 -0.82 28.47 18.48
C ILE A 502 -0.37 29.86 18.94
N PHE A 503 -0.83 30.30 20.11
CA PHE A 503 -0.43 31.59 20.69
C PHE A 503 1.07 31.68 20.93
N LEU A 504 1.67 30.65 21.53
CA LEU A 504 3.11 30.58 21.75
C LEU A 504 3.89 30.64 20.43
N ARG A 505 3.45 29.90 19.40
CA ARG A 505 4.04 29.97 18.06
C ARG A 505 3.98 31.37 17.47
N TYR A 506 2.86 32.07 17.60
CA TYR A 506 2.74 33.45 17.13
C TYR A 506 3.75 34.39 17.80
N THR A 507 3.96 34.24 19.11
CA THR A 507 4.90 35.10 19.86
C THR A 507 6.36 34.81 19.53
N SER A 508 6.71 33.57 19.18
CA SER A 508 8.08 33.15 18.89
C SER A 508 8.49 33.31 17.42
N ARG A 509 7.62 33.85 16.56
CA ARG A 509 7.89 34.02 15.13
C ARG A 509 8.77 35.23 14.87
N VAL A 510 9.84 34.99 14.11
CA VAL A 510 10.79 35.99 13.63
C VAL A 510 10.64 36.12 12.12
N GLN A 511 10.91 37.31 11.58
CA GLN A 511 10.80 37.56 10.14
C GLN A 511 11.74 36.64 9.35
N PRO A 512 11.24 35.92 8.32
CA PRO A 512 12.06 35.06 7.48
C PRO A 512 13.06 35.87 6.64
N ARG A 513 14.28 35.35 6.46
CA ARG A 513 15.35 36.02 5.68
C ARG A 513 15.16 35.90 4.17
N LEU A 514 14.45 34.88 3.70
CA LEU A 514 14.09 34.66 2.31
C LEU A 514 12.58 34.42 2.26
N ILE A 515 11.86 35.29 1.55
CA ILE A 515 10.48 35.07 1.17
C ILE A 515 10.54 34.81 -0.32
N GLU A 516 10.34 33.56 -0.76
CA GLU A 516 10.07 33.33 -2.18
C GLU A 516 8.81 34.12 -2.54
N GLY A 517 8.96 35.01 -3.53
CA GLY A 517 7.91 35.95 -3.91
C GLY A 517 6.64 35.24 -4.38
N ILE A 518 5.53 35.97 -4.32
CA ILE A 518 4.15 35.57 -4.66
C ILE A 518 4.01 34.95 -6.08
N ASN A 519 5.03 35.07 -6.94
CA ASN A 519 4.95 34.84 -8.39
C ASN A 519 5.01 33.36 -8.85
N GLY A 520 4.81 32.38 -7.96
CA GLY A 520 4.86 30.95 -8.33
C GLY A 520 3.76 30.05 -7.78
N HIS A 521 2.92 30.53 -6.86
CA HIS A 521 1.96 29.68 -6.16
C HIS A 521 0.51 30.17 -6.32
N ASN A 522 -0.37 29.26 -6.73
CA ASN A 522 -1.80 29.52 -6.87
C ASN A 522 -2.44 29.87 -5.52
N LEU A 523 -3.49 30.72 -5.51
CA LEU A 523 -4.26 31.06 -4.29
C LEU A 523 -4.77 29.82 -3.54
N PHE A 524 -4.90 28.68 -4.24
CA PHE A 524 -5.33 27.42 -3.65
C PHE A 524 -4.29 26.81 -2.68
N SER A 525 -2.99 26.93 -2.98
CA SER A 525 -1.92 26.36 -2.14
C SER A 525 -1.53 27.25 -0.97
N ARG A 526 -1.62 28.57 -1.13
CA ARG A 526 -1.37 29.57 -0.09
C ARG A 526 -2.49 30.62 -0.03
N PRO A 527 -3.67 30.26 0.51
CA PRO A 527 -4.86 31.13 0.53
C PRO A 527 -4.67 32.39 1.37
N PHE A 528 -3.78 32.36 2.37
CA PHE A 528 -3.54 33.46 3.31
C PHE A 528 -2.32 34.31 2.96
N SER A 529 -1.73 34.15 1.78
CA SER A 529 -0.52 34.89 1.33
C SER A 529 -0.67 36.41 1.35
N LEU A 530 -1.90 36.93 1.20
CA LEU A 530 -2.21 38.36 1.24
C LEU A 530 -2.12 38.98 2.64
N LEU A 531 -2.18 38.18 3.71
CA LEU A 531 -2.23 38.66 5.10
C LEU A 531 -0.85 38.96 5.68
N GLY A 532 0.21 38.75 4.91
CA GLY A 532 1.60 38.92 5.35
C GLY A 532 2.13 37.73 6.15
N TRP A 533 3.46 37.63 6.24
CA TRP A 533 4.18 36.42 6.71
C TRP A 533 3.76 35.93 8.10
N LYS A 534 3.54 36.85 9.06
CA LYS A 534 3.22 36.49 10.44
C LYS A 534 1.78 36.01 10.60
N LEU A 535 0.84 36.63 9.87
CA LEU A 535 -0.58 36.28 9.93
C LEU A 535 -0.88 35.05 9.09
N GLU A 536 -0.30 34.92 7.89
CA GLU A 536 -0.44 33.75 7.03
C GLU A 536 -0.14 32.45 7.78
N THR A 537 1.00 32.41 8.45
CA THR A 537 1.43 31.25 9.23
C THR A 537 0.51 30.99 10.44
N THR A 538 -0.09 32.02 11.06
CA THR A 538 -1.07 31.79 12.14
C THR A 538 -2.39 31.27 11.62
N PHE A 539 -2.87 31.79 10.49
CA PHE A 539 -4.10 31.30 9.89
C PHE A 539 -3.94 29.86 9.40
N ALA A 540 -2.77 29.47 8.90
CA ALA A 540 -2.46 28.07 8.60
C ALA A 540 -2.51 27.16 9.85
N ASP A 541 -1.91 27.57 10.98
CA ASP A 541 -2.00 26.83 12.24
C ASP A 541 -3.45 26.71 12.76
N ILE A 542 -4.23 27.80 12.70
CA ILE A 542 -5.64 27.83 13.09
C ILE A 542 -6.46 26.93 12.17
N LEU A 543 -6.19 26.94 10.87
CA LEU A 543 -6.90 26.13 9.87
C LEU A 543 -6.70 24.63 10.12
N ILE A 544 -5.49 24.18 10.47
CA ILE A 544 -5.28 22.78 10.92
C ILE A 544 -6.05 22.50 12.20
N PHE A 545 -5.91 23.37 13.19
CA PHE A 545 -6.50 23.12 14.49
C PHE A 545 -8.03 23.03 14.44
N MET A 546 -8.65 23.96 13.70
CA MET A 546 -10.08 23.94 13.41
C MET A 546 -10.46 22.73 12.55
N GLY A 547 -9.62 22.38 11.57
CA GLY A 547 -9.78 21.18 10.75
C GLY A 547 -9.82 19.89 11.58
N LEU A 548 -8.95 19.76 12.58
CA LEU A 548 -8.94 18.62 13.52
C LEU A 548 -10.21 18.57 14.38
N ILE A 549 -10.69 19.72 14.88
CA ILE A 549 -11.91 19.81 15.66
C ILE A 549 -13.13 19.43 14.79
N LEU A 550 -13.26 20.04 13.62
CA LEU A 550 -14.35 19.76 12.68
C LEU A 550 -14.33 18.30 12.22
N PHE A 551 -13.15 17.74 11.94
CA PHE A 551 -13.02 16.32 11.63
C PHE A 551 -13.53 15.45 12.78
N THR A 552 -13.16 15.78 14.03
CA THR A 552 -13.62 15.01 15.20
C THR A 552 -15.15 15.08 15.36
N ILE A 553 -15.74 16.26 15.20
CA ILE A 553 -17.19 16.45 15.33
C ILE A 553 -17.94 15.77 14.17
N PHE A 554 -17.49 15.97 12.93
CA PHE A 554 -18.18 15.46 11.74
C PHE A 554 -17.98 13.96 11.53
N SER A 555 -16.89 13.40 12.05
CA SER A 555 -16.67 11.95 12.04
C SER A 555 -17.37 11.23 13.19
N TYR A 556 -17.78 11.93 14.26
CA TYR A 556 -18.42 11.31 15.42
C TYR A 556 -19.67 10.48 15.08
N PRO A 557 -20.65 10.96 14.27
CA PRO A 557 -21.81 10.16 13.87
C PRO A 557 -21.41 8.90 13.09
N PHE A 558 -20.42 9.04 12.19
CA PHE A 558 -19.89 7.93 11.40
C PHE A 558 -19.21 6.88 12.27
N PHE A 559 -18.52 7.31 13.33
CA PHE A 559 -17.90 6.39 14.27
C PHE A 559 -18.94 5.69 15.16
N THR A 560 -19.94 6.41 15.66
CA THR A 560 -20.87 5.91 16.70
C THR A 560 -22.12 5.22 16.18
N SER A 561 -22.77 5.77 15.16
CA SER A 561 -24.08 5.31 14.68
C SER A 561 -24.04 4.62 13.32
N GLY A 562 -22.90 4.68 12.63
CA GLY A 562 -22.77 4.20 11.24
C GLY A 562 -23.39 5.12 10.19
N GLU A 563 -24.13 6.15 10.61
CA GLU A 563 -24.69 7.20 9.76
C GLU A 563 -23.72 8.39 9.60
N GLY A 564 -24.00 9.32 8.68
CA GLY A 564 -23.21 10.55 8.57
C GLY A 564 -21.87 10.42 7.84
N GLY A 565 -21.72 9.41 6.96
CA GLY A 565 -20.52 9.24 6.15
C GLY A 565 -20.13 10.49 5.35
N LEU A 566 -21.10 11.22 4.79
CA LEU A 566 -20.84 12.44 4.02
C LEU A 566 -20.22 13.54 4.90
N MET A 567 -20.66 13.66 6.15
CA MET A 567 -20.05 14.57 7.13
C MET A 567 -18.61 14.13 7.43
N CYS A 568 -18.37 12.84 7.63
CA CYS A 568 -17.02 12.31 7.84
C CYS A 568 -16.09 12.58 6.63
N LEU A 569 -16.60 12.44 5.40
CA LEU A 569 -15.85 12.73 4.18
C LEU A 569 -15.52 14.22 4.07
N ILE A 570 -16.50 15.10 4.30
CA ILE A 570 -16.29 16.56 4.33
C ILE A 570 -15.25 16.92 5.40
N GLY A 571 -15.38 16.38 6.62
CA GLY A 571 -14.40 16.60 7.69
C GLY A 571 -13.00 16.13 7.31
N SER A 572 -12.88 15.00 6.61
CA SER A 572 -11.60 14.47 6.12
C SER A 572 -10.99 15.35 5.03
N LEU A 573 -11.79 15.85 4.08
CA LEU A 573 -11.33 16.77 3.04
C LEU A 573 -10.87 18.10 3.62
N ILE A 574 -11.59 18.63 4.60
CA ILE A 574 -11.19 19.85 5.33
C ILE A 574 -9.85 19.61 6.00
N LEU A 575 -9.69 18.50 6.74
CA LEU A 575 -8.42 18.15 7.39
C LEU A 575 -7.26 18.03 6.39
N LEU A 576 -7.47 17.34 5.27
CA LEU A 576 -6.46 17.16 4.22
C LEU A 576 -6.07 18.50 3.59
N TYR A 577 -7.04 19.35 3.28
CA TYR A 577 -6.77 20.69 2.75
C TYR A 577 -6.03 21.55 3.78
N SER A 578 -6.44 21.52 5.05
CA SER A 578 -5.73 22.22 6.12
C SER A 578 -4.28 21.76 6.23
N PHE A 579 -4.03 20.46 6.12
CA PHE A 579 -2.67 19.90 6.16
C PHE A 579 -1.86 20.34 4.94
N TYR A 580 -2.44 20.30 3.74
CA TYR A 580 -1.82 20.76 2.49
C TYR A 580 -1.41 22.24 2.55
N VAL A 581 -2.30 23.11 3.02
CA VAL A 581 -1.99 24.54 3.20
C VAL A 581 -0.83 24.71 4.18
N TYR A 582 -0.84 24.01 5.30
CA TYR A 582 0.22 24.11 6.29
C TYR A 582 1.57 23.61 5.79
N THR A 583 1.62 22.49 5.05
CA THR A 583 2.87 21.98 4.48
C THR A 583 3.44 22.95 3.45
N ASN A 584 2.62 23.52 2.57
CA ASN A 584 3.11 24.52 1.60
C ASN A 584 3.65 25.79 2.28
N VAL A 585 3.03 26.20 3.41
CA VAL A 585 3.51 27.34 4.20
C VAL A 585 4.83 26.99 4.91
N ASP A 586 4.98 25.77 5.43
CA ASP A 586 6.25 25.29 6.00
C ASP A 586 7.36 25.22 4.93
N ASP A 587 7.06 24.65 3.76
CA ASP A 587 8.00 24.46 2.64
C ASP A 587 8.48 25.79 2.05
N SER A 588 7.62 26.83 2.07
CA SER A 588 8.00 28.18 1.64
C SER A 588 9.00 28.89 2.56
N GLY A 589 9.43 28.25 3.66
CA GLY A 589 10.44 28.79 4.58
C GLY A 589 9.94 29.95 5.46
N ILE A 590 8.64 30.24 5.45
CA ILE A 590 8.04 31.34 6.23
C ILE A 590 7.87 30.94 7.70
N ASN A 591 7.72 29.65 7.99
CA ASN A 591 7.51 29.12 9.33
C ASN A 591 8.81 28.65 10.00
N VAL A 592 9.95 29.30 9.74
CA VAL A 592 11.20 29.01 10.45
C VAL A 592 11.10 29.55 11.87
N LEU A 593 10.84 28.65 12.82
CA LEU A 593 10.84 28.93 14.25
C LEU A 593 12.29 28.98 14.75
N PHE A 594 12.80 30.17 15.05
CA PHE A 594 13.93 30.27 15.97
C PHE A 594 13.38 30.01 17.37
N ILE A 595 13.84 28.92 17.99
CA ILE A 595 13.57 28.68 19.40
C ILE A 595 14.40 29.68 20.18
N ASP A 596 13.75 30.55 20.93
CA ASP A 596 14.43 31.34 21.94
C ASP A 596 14.94 30.39 23.02
N ASP A 597 16.25 30.13 22.96
CA ASP A 597 17.02 29.27 23.87
C ASP A 597 17.54 30.04 25.09
N THR A 598 17.18 31.33 25.24
CA THR A 598 17.50 32.06 26.48
C THR A 598 16.79 31.43 27.67
N ASP A 599 17.44 31.44 28.84
CA ASP A 599 16.85 30.92 30.09
C ASP A 599 15.53 31.62 30.45
N GLU A 600 15.37 32.89 30.04
CA GLU A 600 14.15 33.67 30.24
C GLU A 600 13.02 33.20 29.30
N GLY A 601 13.32 33.01 28.01
CA GLY A 601 12.39 32.46 27.03
C GLY A 601 11.93 31.03 27.38
N ILE A 602 12.85 30.18 27.83
CA ILE A 602 12.55 28.81 28.28
C ILE A 602 11.64 28.84 29.52
N ARG A 603 11.96 29.65 30.54
CA ARG A 603 11.13 29.77 31.75
C ARG A 603 9.74 30.31 31.44
N LYS A 604 9.64 31.33 30.59
CA LYS A 604 8.35 31.89 30.16
C LYS A 604 7.48 30.86 29.43
N ARG A 605 8.07 30.10 28.49
CA ARG A 605 7.36 29.03 27.79
C ARG A 605 6.91 27.91 28.73
N LEU A 606 7.80 27.49 29.64
CA LEU A 606 7.51 26.43 30.61
C LEU A 606 6.39 26.87 31.59
N THR A 607 6.44 28.10 32.10
CA THR A 607 5.39 28.64 32.97
C THR A 607 4.04 28.74 32.27
N ILE A 608 4.00 29.23 31.02
CA ILE A 608 2.76 29.27 30.23
C ILE A 608 2.20 27.85 30.02
N TRP A 609 3.05 26.88 29.67
CA TRP A 609 2.61 25.49 29.54
C TRP A 609 2.14 24.89 30.85
N ALA A 610 2.85 25.13 31.96
CA ALA A 610 2.47 24.63 33.28
C ALA A 610 1.12 25.17 33.74
N ILE A 611 0.88 26.48 33.58
CA ILE A 611 -0.40 27.13 33.89
C ILE A 611 -1.49 26.54 32.99
N SER A 612 -1.24 26.40 31.69
CA SER A 612 -2.23 25.90 30.73
C SER A 612 -2.60 24.44 30.97
N ILE A 613 -1.62 23.58 31.29
CA ILE A 613 -1.84 22.19 31.68
C ILE A 613 -2.60 22.11 33.00
N SER A 614 -2.29 22.97 33.96
CA SER A 614 -3.00 23.04 35.23
C SER A 614 -4.47 23.44 35.03
N ILE A 615 -4.75 24.47 34.23
CA ILE A 615 -6.11 24.90 33.88
C ILE A 615 -6.85 23.80 33.12
N ALA A 616 -6.23 23.21 32.09
CA ALA A 616 -6.84 22.15 31.29
C ALA A 616 -7.16 20.91 32.14
N SER A 617 -6.24 20.51 33.02
CA SER A 617 -6.45 19.42 33.97
C SER A 617 -7.54 19.76 34.98
N GLY A 618 -7.56 20.99 35.51
CA GLY A 618 -8.60 21.46 36.42
C GLY A 618 -9.99 21.43 35.79
N ILE A 619 -10.12 21.87 34.53
CA ILE A 619 -11.38 21.81 33.78
C ILE A 619 -11.80 20.36 33.52
N ALA A 620 -10.85 19.50 33.11
CA ALA A 620 -11.13 18.09 32.88
C ALA A 620 -11.62 17.37 34.16
N ILE A 621 -11.03 17.70 35.31
CA ILE A 621 -11.36 17.07 36.61
C ILE A 621 -12.58 17.75 37.29
N SER A 622 -12.97 18.97 36.87
CA SER A 622 -14.11 19.71 37.46
C SER A 622 -15.44 18.96 37.42
N GLY A 623 -15.60 17.99 36.51
CA GLY A 623 -16.78 17.14 36.41
C GLY A 623 -16.86 16.06 37.47
N GLY A 624 -15.82 15.90 38.28
CA GLY A 624 -15.65 14.76 39.17
C GLY A 624 -15.18 13.51 38.43
N PHE A 625 -14.99 12.44 39.20
CA PHE A 625 -14.68 11.13 38.70
C PHE A 625 -15.92 10.24 38.76
N SER A 626 -16.18 9.46 37.71
CA SER A 626 -17.12 8.35 37.79
C SER A 626 -16.39 7.16 38.40
N LEU A 627 -16.97 6.59 39.45
CA LEU A 627 -16.47 5.39 40.10
C LEU A 627 -17.14 4.18 39.45
N PRO A 628 -16.40 3.09 39.14
CA PRO A 628 -16.98 1.86 38.62
C PRO A 628 -17.95 1.23 39.62
N ASP A 629 -19.23 1.24 39.29
CA ASP A 629 -20.29 0.71 40.14
C ASP A 629 -20.63 -0.74 39.77
N LEU A 630 -20.61 -1.64 40.76
CA LEU A 630 -20.97 -3.05 40.57
C LEU A 630 -22.49 -3.19 40.53
N TYR A 631 -23.00 -3.74 39.44
CA TYR A 631 -24.42 -4.01 39.24
C TYR A 631 -24.68 -5.50 38.97
N GLN A 632 -25.70 -6.03 39.66
CA GLN A 632 -26.16 -7.40 39.46
C GLN A 632 -27.53 -7.39 38.75
N PRO A 633 -27.60 -7.70 37.44
CA PRO A 633 -28.85 -7.67 36.67
C PRO A 633 -29.80 -8.84 36.98
N SER A 634 -29.30 -9.96 37.51
CA SER A 634 -30.10 -11.12 37.85
C SER A 634 -29.50 -11.86 39.05
N SER A 635 -30.31 -12.57 39.85
CA SER A 635 -29.83 -13.31 41.03
C SER A 635 -28.95 -14.53 40.71
N SER A 636 -28.70 -14.83 39.43
CA SER A 636 -27.84 -15.94 39.01
C SER A 636 -26.37 -15.71 39.43
N PRO A 637 -25.68 -16.72 39.98
CA PRO A 637 -24.26 -16.64 40.27
C PRO A 637 -23.46 -16.33 38.99
N GLY A 638 -22.79 -15.18 38.95
CA GLY A 638 -21.96 -14.76 37.81
C GLY A 638 -22.57 -13.69 36.90
N SER A 639 -23.75 -13.15 37.23
CA SER A 639 -24.36 -12.03 36.50
C SER A 639 -23.74 -10.66 36.80
N TRP A 640 -22.90 -10.56 37.84
CA TRP A 640 -22.21 -9.35 38.26
C TRP A 640 -21.43 -8.71 37.10
N ARG A 641 -21.70 -7.44 36.84
CA ARG A 641 -20.98 -6.60 35.87
C ARG A 641 -20.82 -5.19 36.41
N ILE A 642 -19.87 -4.45 35.86
CA ILE A 642 -19.79 -3.02 36.14
C ILE A 642 -20.79 -2.29 35.26
N LEU A 643 -21.46 -1.29 35.84
CA LEU A 643 -22.49 -0.51 35.18
C LEU A 643 -21.83 0.32 34.06
N GLU A 644 -22.45 0.31 32.88
CA GLU A 644 -21.91 0.99 31.69
C GLU A 644 -21.68 2.48 31.97
N ASN A 645 -20.58 3.03 31.46
CA ASN A 645 -20.12 4.43 31.67
C ASN A 645 -19.68 4.81 33.09
N THR A 646 -19.62 3.88 34.03
CA THR A 646 -19.16 4.19 35.40
C THR A 646 -17.64 4.07 35.59
N GLY A 647 -16.96 3.23 34.80
CA GLY A 647 -15.49 3.12 34.81
C GLY A 647 -14.88 2.67 33.48
N PHE A 648 -13.57 2.86 33.33
CA PHE A 648 -12.81 2.41 32.15
C PHE A 648 -12.35 0.98 32.33
N GLU A 649 -12.69 0.11 31.40
CA GLU A 649 -12.24 -1.28 31.38
C GLU A 649 -10.97 -1.47 30.56
N ILE A 650 -9.99 -2.14 31.16
CA ILE A 650 -8.88 -2.76 30.44
C ILE A 650 -9.02 -4.27 30.58
N THR A 651 -9.14 -4.96 29.44
CA THR A 651 -9.22 -6.42 29.41
C THR A 651 -7.84 -7.05 29.65
N PRO A 652 -7.74 -8.18 30.37
CA PRO A 652 -6.45 -8.86 30.58
C PRO A 652 -5.76 -9.27 29.26
N PRO A 653 -6.48 -9.74 28.22
CA PRO A 653 -5.88 -9.99 26.91
C PRO A 653 -5.21 -8.77 26.28
N PHE A 654 -5.77 -7.57 26.48
CA PHE A 654 -5.15 -6.33 26.00
C PHE A 654 -3.81 -6.07 26.68
N ILE A 655 -3.74 -6.20 28.00
CA ILE A 655 -2.49 -5.99 28.76
C ILE A 655 -1.46 -7.03 28.38
N ALA A 656 -1.85 -8.30 28.30
CA ALA A 656 -0.93 -9.36 27.93
C ALA A 656 -0.34 -9.14 26.53
N MET A 657 -1.16 -8.67 25.58
CA MET A 657 -0.67 -8.26 24.26
C MET A 657 0.28 -7.07 24.31
N VAL A 658 -0.10 -5.99 25.00
CA VAL A 658 0.74 -4.79 25.12
C VAL A 658 2.07 -5.12 25.79
N LEU A 659 2.08 -5.91 26.87
CA LEU A 659 3.28 -6.33 27.57
C LEU A 659 4.17 -7.21 26.68
N GLY A 660 3.62 -8.26 26.06
CA GLY A 660 4.40 -9.17 25.23
C GLY A 660 5.00 -8.48 24.00
N LEU A 661 4.20 -7.67 23.29
CA LEU A 661 4.68 -6.85 22.17
C LEU A 661 5.74 -5.85 22.63
N THR A 662 5.50 -5.14 23.73
CA THR A 662 6.45 -4.12 24.26
C THR A 662 7.78 -4.76 24.64
N LEU A 663 7.78 -5.85 25.40
CA LEU A 663 9.00 -6.50 25.88
C LEU A 663 9.86 -7.01 24.72
N PHE A 664 9.23 -7.72 23.77
CA PHE A 664 9.91 -8.20 22.57
C PHE A 664 10.45 -7.05 21.71
N THR A 665 9.60 -6.11 21.34
CA THR A 665 9.97 -5.04 20.39
C THR A 665 10.96 -4.06 20.99
N ALA A 666 10.88 -3.78 22.30
CA ALA A 666 11.85 -2.93 22.97
C ALA A 666 13.27 -3.52 22.98
N SER A 667 13.41 -4.85 23.00
CA SER A 667 14.73 -5.50 22.87
C SER A 667 15.38 -5.23 21.51
N VAL A 668 14.57 -5.22 20.44
CA VAL A 668 15.01 -4.91 19.08
C VAL A 668 15.30 -3.43 18.92
N VAL A 669 14.44 -2.56 19.47
CA VAL A 669 14.66 -1.11 19.51
C VAL A 669 15.95 -0.77 20.26
N ALA A 670 16.26 -1.46 21.36
CA ALA A 670 17.51 -1.26 22.10
C ALA A 670 18.76 -1.57 21.25
N GLU A 671 18.72 -2.60 20.40
CA GLU A 671 19.81 -2.89 19.46
C GLU A 671 19.93 -1.84 18.36
N ILE A 672 18.80 -1.34 17.86
CA ILE A 672 18.78 -0.25 16.89
C ILE A 672 19.42 1.00 17.51
N VAL A 673 19.00 1.39 18.71
CA VAL A 673 19.54 2.56 19.43
C VAL A 673 21.05 2.40 19.64
N ARG A 674 21.50 1.24 20.12
CA ARG A 674 22.92 0.93 20.32
C ARG A 674 23.71 0.97 19.01
N GLY A 675 23.20 0.31 17.96
CA GLY A 675 23.82 0.24 16.64
C GLY A 675 23.94 1.61 15.98
N SER A 676 22.89 2.44 16.07
CA SER A 676 22.90 3.82 15.57
C SER A 676 23.94 4.69 16.28
N ILE A 677 24.07 4.57 17.61
CA ILE A 677 25.09 5.31 18.36
C ILE A 677 26.51 4.84 18.00
N GLN A 678 26.71 3.52 17.84
CA GLN A 678 28.02 2.95 17.51
C GLN A 678 28.46 3.21 16.07
N SER A 679 27.51 3.44 15.15
CA SER A 679 27.79 3.79 13.75
C SER A 679 28.40 5.19 13.56
N LEU A 680 28.35 6.03 14.60
CA LEU A 680 28.80 7.42 14.51
C LEU A 680 30.34 7.51 14.45
N PRO A 681 30.93 8.40 13.63
CA PRO A 681 32.37 8.61 13.59
C PRO A 681 32.94 9.01 14.95
N ARG A 682 34.02 8.34 15.37
CA ARG A 682 34.65 8.58 16.68
C ARG A 682 35.18 10.01 16.86
N GLY A 683 35.58 10.68 15.78
CA GLY A 683 36.09 12.05 15.81
C GLY A 683 35.11 13.06 16.44
N GLN A 684 33.80 12.87 16.29
CA GLN A 684 32.78 13.73 16.94
C GLN A 684 32.78 13.55 18.46
N VAL A 685 32.98 12.32 18.92
CA VAL A 685 33.06 11.98 20.35
C VAL A 685 34.37 12.52 20.93
N GLU A 686 35.48 12.40 20.20
CA GLU A 686 36.79 12.91 20.59
C GLU A 686 36.81 14.45 20.67
N ALA A 687 36.26 15.15 19.68
CA ALA A 687 36.13 16.61 19.72
C ALA A 687 35.28 17.07 20.93
N ALA A 688 34.18 16.38 21.23
CA ALA A 688 33.36 16.66 22.40
C ALA A 688 34.12 16.43 23.72
N ILE A 689 34.99 15.41 23.80
CA ILE A 689 35.90 15.20 24.93
C ILE A 689 36.88 16.38 25.05
N SER A 690 37.49 16.80 23.95
CA SER A 690 38.45 17.91 23.91
C SER A 690 37.84 19.24 24.33
N LEU A 691 36.54 19.45 24.07
CA LEU A 691 35.78 20.61 24.55
C LEU A 691 35.38 20.53 26.04
N GLY A 692 35.76 19.46 26.75
CA GLY A 692 35.44 19.28 28.17
C GLY A 692 33.98 18.89 28.45
N LEU A 693 33.24 18.41 27.44
CA LEU A 693 31.84 18.01 27.64
C LEU A 693 31.75 16.75 28.51
N SER A 694 30.93 16.83 29.56
CA SER A 694 30.60 15.69 30.41
C SER A 694 29.93 14.56 29.58
N PRO A 695 29.99 13.29 30.03
CA PRO A 695 29.39 12.17 29.29
C PRO A 695 27.90 12.38 28.95
N PHE A 696 27.14 12.99 29.86
CA PHE A 696 25.72 13.30 29.64
C PHE A 696 25.53 14.42 28.61
N GLN A 697 26.32 15.50 28.70
CA GLN A 697 26.30 16.58 27.70
C GLN A 697 26.70 16.05 26.33
N ARG A 698 27.75 15.23 26.24
CA ARG A 698 28.19 14.61 24.99
C ARG A 698 27.11 13.74 24.36
N LEU A 699 26.46 12.90 25.18
CA LEU A 699 25.37 12.05 24.71
C LEU A 699 24.21 12.91 24.18
N ARG A 700 23.78 13.92 24.93
CA ARG A 700 22.60 14.74 24.61
C ARG A 700 22.82 15.74 23.47
N LEU A 701 23.99 16.39 23.42
CA LEU A 701 24.26 17.51 22.51
C LEU A 701 24.92 17.08 21.20
N VAL A 702 25.69 15.99 21.21
CA VAL A 702 26.49 15.58 20.04
C VAL A 702 26.02 14.24 19.50
N ILE A 703 26.00 13.19 20.33
CA ILE A 703 25.80 11.81 19.87
C ILE A 703 24.34 11.54 19.50
N LEU A 704 23.40 11.80 20.42
CA LEU A 704 21.98 11.45 20.25
C LEU A 704 21.32 12.18 19.07
N PRO A 705 21.55 13.49 18.83
CA PRO A 705 20.99 14.17 17.66
C PRO A 705 21.48 13.57 16.34
N GLN A 706 22.76 13.18 16.26
CA GLN A 706 23.32 12.56 15.06
C GLN A 706 22.85 11.11 14.89
N ALA A 707 22.83 10.33 15.97
CA ALA A 707 22.35 8.95 15.97
C ALA A 707 20.86 8.85 15.61
N LEU A 708 20.04 9.84 15.97
CA LEU A 708 18.62 9.87 15.64
C LEU A 708 18.39 9.76 14.12
N ARG A 709 19.26 10.36 13.29
CA ARG A 709 19.14 10.33 11.83
C ARG A 709 19.28 8.92 11.24
N SER A 710 20.17 8.09 11.79
CA SER A 710 20.30 6.68 11.36
C SER A 710 19.32 5.75 12.07
N MET A 711 18.78 6.17 13.22
CA MET A 711 17.84 5.38 14.03
C MET A 711 16.42 5.36 13.42
N ILE A 712 15.94 6.49 12.90
CA ILE A 712 14.55 6.64 12.43
C ILE A 712 14.18 5.66 11.31
N PRO A 713 14.99 5.47 10.24
CA PRO A 713 14.67 4.51 9.19
C PRO A 713 14.55 3.07 9.71
N LEU A 714 15.39 2.70 10.68
CA LEU A 714 15.36 1.38 11.31
C LEU A 714 14.12 1.20 12.19
N LEU A 715 13.71 2.25 12.91
CA LEU A 715 12.48 2.25 13.70
C LEU A 715 11.23 2.12 12.84
N ASN A 716 11.21 2.71 11.63
CA ASN A 716 10.09 2.57 10.69
C ASN A 716 9.80 1.09 10.41
N ASN A 717 10.84 0.32 10.07
CA ASN A 717 10.72 -1.12 9.84
C ASN A 717 10.21 -1.86 11.08
N GLN A 718 10.65 -1.49 12.29
CA GLN A 718 10.16 -2.14 13.51
C GLN A 718 8.71 -1.79 13.85
N PHE A 719 8.26 -0.56 13.60
CA PHE A 719 6.87 -0.19 13.85
C PHE A 719 5.92 -0.87 12.86
N MET A 720 6.32 -1.03 11.60
CA MET A 720 5.57 -1.87 10.66
C MET A 720 5.50 -3.34 11.12
N ASN A 721 6.57 -3.85 11.74
CA ASN A 721 6.55 -5.19 12.33
C ASN A 721 5.63 -5.28 13.55
N VAL A 722 5.55 -4.25 14.40
CA VAL A 722 4.59 -4.21 15.52
C VAL A 722 3.16 -4.36 15.00
N TRP A 723 2.82 -3.64 13.92
CA TRP A 723 1.52 -3.74 13.27
C TRP A 723 1.23 -5.14 12.73
N LYS A 724 2.18 -5.77 12.04
CA LYS A 724 1.99 -7.15 11.53
C LYS A 724 1.91 -8.17 12.68
N ASN A 725 2.74 -8.00 13.70
CA ASN A 725 2.82 -8.89 14.86
C ASN A 725 1.59 -8.81 15.77
N SER A 726 0.76 -7.77 15.66
CA SER A 726 -0.52 -7.74 16.39
C SER A 726 -1.46 -8.86 15.98
N SER A 727 -1.28 -9.47 14.79
CA SER A 727 -2.03 -10.65 14.34
C SER A 727 -1.87 -11.87 15.25
N LEU A 728 -0.80 -11.93 16.05
CA LEU A 728 -0.59 -12.98 17.05
C LEU A 728 -1.52 -12.84 18.27
N ALA A 729 -2.39 -11.82 18.30
CA ALA A 729 -3.45 -11.62 19.29
C ALA A 729 -4.34 -12.84 19.51
N ILE A 730 -4.49 -13.69 18.48
CA ILE A 730 -5.22 -14.95 18.58
C ILE A 730 -4.71 -15.85 19.70
N ILE A 731 -3.42 -15.81 20.02
CA ILE A 731 -2.80 -16.62 21.08
C ILE A 731 -3.34 -16.26 22.46
N VAL A 732 -3.72 -14.99 22.63
CA VAL A 732 -4.19 -14.43 23.90
C VAL A 732 -5.71 -14.24 23.87
N ALA A 733 -6.38 -14.71 22.81
CA ALA A 733 -7.81 -14.50 22.56
C ALA A 733 -8.21 -13.01 22.60
N TYR A 734 -7.33 -12.13 22.13
CA TYR A 734 -7.66 -10.71 21.96
C TYR A 734 -8.32 -10.49 20.59
N ASN A 735 -9.41 -9.72 20.58
CA ASN A 735 -10.23 -9.45 19.39
C ASN A 735 -9.58 -8.42 18.45
N ASP A 736 -8.54 -8.84 17.75
CA ASP A 736 -7.88 -8.08 16.69
C ASP A 736 -8.49 -8.38 15.30
N ILE A 737 -8.00 -7.71 14.26
CA ILE A 737 -8.44 -7.93 12.87
C ILE A 737 -8.29 -9.41 12.46
N PHE A 738 -7.19 -10.07 12.85
CA PHE A 738 -6.94 -11.46 12.45
C PHE A 738 -7.88 -12.45 13.14
N TYR A 739 -8.11 -12.27 14.45
CA TYR A 739 -9.10 -13.05 15.20
C TYR A 739 -10.49 -12.91 14.58
N GLN A 740 -10.92 -11.68 14.30
CA GLN A 740 -12.22 -11.42 13.71
C GLN A 740 -12.37 -12.06 12.32
N PHE A 741 -11.33 -11.99 11.48
CA PHE A 741 -11.26 -12.71 10.21
C PHE A 741 -11.49 -14.21 10.39
N LEU A 742 -10.78 -14.85 11.33
CA LEU A 742 -10.85 -16.30 11.53
C LEU A 742 -12.25 -16.73 11.99
N VAL A 743 -12.85 -15.98 12.92
CA VAL A 743 -14.20 -16.27 13.39
C VAL A 743 -15.24 -16.09 12.27
N MET A 744 -15.16 -14.99 11.51
CA MET A 744 -16.06 -14.76 10.38
C MET A 744 -15.87 -15.82 9.27
N SER A 745 -14.63 -16.18 8.94
CA SER A 745 -14.30 -17.17 7.90
C SER A 745 -14.84 -18.56 8.24
N ASN A 746 -14.75 -18.98 9.50
CA ASN A 746 -15.24 -20.29 9.93
C ASN A 746 -16.77 -20.35 10.00
N ASN A 747 -17.43 -19.24 10.33
CA ASN A 747 -18.88 -19.19 10.47
C ASN A 747 -19.61 -18.99 9.13
N VAL A 748 -19.10 -18.09 8.28
CA VAL A 748 -19.76 -17.73 7.01
C VAL A 748 -19.29 -18.65 5.87
N GLY A 749 -18.09 -19.23 5.96
CA GLY A 749 -17.50 -20.02 4.87
C GLY A 749 -17.01 -19.20 3.67
N LYS A 750 -17.06 -17.87 3.75
CA LYS A 750 -16.56 -16.91 2.75
C LYS A 750 -15.10 -16.54 3.01
N VAL A 751 -14.17 -17.43 2.63
CA VAL A 751 -12.74 -17.29 2.98
C VAL A 751 -12.05 -16.17 2.18
N ILE A 752 -12.18 -16.17 0.85
CA ILE A 752 -11.39 -15.28 -0.01
C ILE A 752 -11.77 -13.79 0.15
N PRO A 753 -13.05 -13.38 0.17
CA PRO A 753 -13.41 -11.97 0.37
C PRO A 753 -12.93 -11.42 1.70
N LEU A 754 -13.05 -12.22 2.77
CA LEU A 754 -12.56 -11.88 4.11
C LEU A 754 -11.03 -11.81 4.14
N PHE A 755 -10.35 -12.68 3.41
CA PHE A 755 -8.88 -12.68 3.35
C PHE A 755 -8.36 -11.47 2.56
N ILE A 756 -9.02 -11.08 1.48
CA ILE A 756 -8.70 -9.83 0.75
C ILE A 756 -8.90 -8.62 1.68
N LEU A 757 -10.00 -8.59 2.44
CA LEU A 757 -10.26 -7.54 3.41
C LEU A 757 -9.16 -7.46 4.48
N LEU A 758 -8.74 -8.61 5.00
CA LEU A 758 -7.60 -8.75 5.92
C LEU A 758 -6.29 -8.22 5.31
N LEU A 759 -5.96 -8.60 4.07
CA LEU A 759 -4.74 -8.13 3.40
C LEU A 759 -4.74 -6.62 3.19
N VAL A 760 -5.86 -6.08 2.69
CA VAL A 760 -6.01 -4.64 2.44
C VAL A 760 -5.86 -3.83 3.72
N THR A 761 -6.46 -4.27 4.83
CA THR A 761 -6.34 -3.55 6.11
C THR A 761 -4.95 -3.63 6.72
N TYR A 762 -4.30 -4.80 6.70
CA TYR A 762 -2.92 -4.92 7.17
C TYR A 762 -1.96 -4.09 6.31
N GLN A 763 -2.15 -4.09 4.98
CA GLN A 763 -1.34 -3.29 4.06
C GLN A 763 -1.58 -1.80 4.26
N PHE A 764 -2.84 -1.37 4.40
CA PHE A 764 -3.20 0.02 4.67
C PHE A 764 -2.54 0.54 5.95
N GLY A 765 -2.62 -0.22 7.05
CA GLY A 765 -1.96 0.16 8.31
C GLY A 765 -0.43 0.26 8.17
N SER A 766 0.20 -0.68 7.43
CA SER A 766 1.64 -0.62 7.17
C SER A 766 2.04 0.59 6.34
N LEU A 767 1.27 0.93 5.30
CA LEU A 767 1.51 2.11 4.47
C LEU A 767 1.29 3.41 5.25
N LEU A 768 0.29 3.45 6.14
CA LEU A 768 0.03 4.60 7.01
C LEU A 768 1.23 4.84 7.95
N ILE A 769 1.71 3.79 8.63
CA ILE A 769 2.91 3.89 9.50
C ILE A 769 4.11 4.36 8.68
N SER A 770 4.34 3.77 7.51
CA SER A 770 5.46 4.14 6.63
C SER A 770 5.36 5.60 6.17
N ALA A 771 4.18 6.07 5.77
CA ALA A 771 3.96 7.45 5.35
C ALA A 771 4.26 8.45 6.49
N VAL A 772 3.75 8.17 7.69
CA VAL A 772 4.00 9.01 8.89
C VAL A 772 5.49 9.03 9.23
N MET A 773 6.16 7.87 9.19
CA MET A 773 7.57 7.74 9.51
C MET A 773 8.49 8.36 8.45
N ASN A 774 8.13 8.27 7.17
CA ASN A 774 8.87 8.92 6.08
C ASN A 774 8.75 10.44 6.16
N TRP A 775 7.56 10.96 6.46
CA TRP A 775 7.36 12.38 6.75
C TRP A 775 8.18 12.85 7.96
N PHE A 776 8.23 12.04 9.02
CA PHE A 776 9.08 12.33 10.18
C PHE A 776 10.57 12.31 9.82
N ASN A 777 11.01 11.32 9.02
CA ASN A 777 12.38 11.19 8.54
C ASN A 777 12.82 12.42 7.74
N ALA A 778 12.00 12.86 6.77
CA ALA A 778 12.28 14.03 5.94
C ALA A 778 12.52 15.30 6.79
N ARG A 779 11.78 15.47 7.89
CA ARG A 779 11.96 16.61 8.79
C ARG A 779 13.28 16.55 9.56
N VAL A 780 13.66 15.36 10.06
CA VAL A 780 14.92 15.19 10.79
C VAL A 780 16.15 15.27 9.87
N THR A 781 16.02 14.89 8.60
CA THR A 781 17.11 14.99 7.61
C THR A 781 17.23 16.37 6.96
N SER A 782 16.14 17.16 6.91
CA SER A 782 16.13 18.51 6.31
C SER A 782 17.08 19.53 6.98
N VAL A 783 17.51 19.28 8.21
CA VAL A 783 18.51 20.12 8.88
C VAL A 783 19.89 19.86 8.27
N LYS A 784 20.27 20.69 7.30
CA LYS A 784 21.66 20.81 6.84
C LYS A 784 22.44 21.54 7.94
N ILE A 785 23.39 20.84 8.58
CA ILE A 785 24.37 21.43 9.51
C ILE A 785 25.45 22.11 8.69
#